data_AF-A0A2E1KPF9-F1
#
_entry.id   AF-A0A2E1KPF9-F1
#
_cell.length_a   1.000
_cell.length_b   1.000
_cell.length_c   1.000
_cell.angle_alpha   90.00
_cell.angle_beta   90.00
_cell.angle_gamma   90.00
#
_symmetry.space_group_name_H-M   'P 1'
#
loop_
_entity.id
_entity.type
_entity.pdbx_description
1 polymer ?
#
loop_
_entity_poly.entity_id
_entity_poly.type
_entity_poly.pdbx_seq_one_letter_code
_entity_poly.pdbx_strand_id
1 'polypeptide(L)'
;MSRSDDHTAYWCHWPPVSPSRPRKFSRERIWLSTTVTLRSSGHCHAGQRSLSTMARVKAVWGIDIGQCALKALRCRRDGDGITAEAFDYIEYPKILSQPEAEPEKLIQQALDKFLSRNDVKETHIGLAVPGQSGLAKFFKPPPVPTKQIPEIVKYEARQQIPFELDDVIWDFQQMRGGTMHEGIAMDTEVGLFAMKRDQVYRSLRPLKRCGLELDTLQLTPISIYNFVIYDLLHDRLDEELDPEDPPASTVILSLGTETTDLVITNGFRLWQRSIPVGGSHFTKQLTKDMKLTFAKAEHLKRNARKAEDPKQVFTAMRPVFNDMVTEVQRSISYFLGIDRKATIKGVMLLGNTVKLPGLTQYLAKNLGHDVIPFDGFKRLTGSEVVSSSSFKDNYLSFGATYGLCLQALGQADIKTNLVPKEMVTERLVRAKKPWALACVASLLLACSFHFFSTYRNWNSVRPDKVIGGVNWKTAEADVKRVQDQSAQKMDSHQEMKKELDELKAIGNQLVSNGERRLLWMEMLTALNRNLPADQQRPHSVWLDPEEVPFETRQDIQIRYVESKYYEKLSDWFTDEMALLYEQNKSDLKRLFPDPYNVRFPEPPKGSGGGSGKKKKEKLEGSGWVIEVEGFHFFNNLAGGQGDIGNLGGAEFVQKTLMRNLFFGSVQLPDGTYKLTEIGITHPVMVANGDVEWNHMESLDGGSATAGGGGMAGGGGMAGGGGMAGAGGGMASGAGMAGGGGMASGAGMAGAGGGMASGAGMAGGGGMASGAGMAGGGGAGALAGGGGSGEDSDKPTTFKAPRFTFTVQFVWKPTPIRERLKNRETAKQAQQKAQQQPAQDSQDNAQTSAASAPDSGRLATRTSD
;
A
#
# COMPACT_ATOMS: atom_id res chain seq x y z
N MET A 1 47.97 39.47 18.45
CA MET A 1 48.84 38.38 18.94
C MET A 1 47.96 37.13 19.02
N SER A 2 48.16 36.02 18.31
CA SER A 2 49.00 35.63 17.15
C SER A 2 48.41 34.31 16.64
N ARG A 3 47.99 34.17 15.36
CA ARG A 3 48.69 33.39 14.30
C ARG A 3 49.57 32.24 14.82
N SER A 4 49.41 31.01 14.35
CA SER A 4 49.52 30.54 12.94
C SER A 4 48.41 29.53 12.53
N ASP A 5 48.28 28.99 11.29
CA ASP A 5 48.54 29.39 9.88
C ASP A 5 47.81 28.34 8.97
N ASP A 6 47.14 28.69 7.86
CA ASP A 6 47.57 28.96 6.46
C ASP A 6 47.54 27.72 5.51
N HIS A 7 46.56 27.66 4.57
CA HIS A 7 46.80 27.55 3.11
C HIS A 7 45.53 27.30 2.22
N THR A 8 45.53 28.01 1.10
CA THR A 8 44.78 27.91 -0.18
C THR A 8 45.08 26.62 -0.97
N ALA A 9 44.45 26.21 -2.09
CA ALA A 9 43.18 26.39 -2.83
C ALA A 9 43.20 25.33 -3.99
N TYR A 10 42.14 24.90 -4.71
CA TYR A 10 41.46 25.54 -5.86
C TYR A 10 40.85 24.43 -6.80
N TRP A 11 39.94 24.82 -7.72
CA TRP A 11 39.50 24.14 -8.98
C TRP A 11 38.49 22.96 -8.97
N CYS A 12 37.71 22.88 -10.05
CA CYS A 12 36.44 22.15 -10.22
C CYS A 12 36.51 21.05 -11.30
N HIS A 13 35.61 20.04 -11.26
CA HIS A 13 34.96 19.42 -12.45
C HIS A 13 33.66 18.63 -12.06
N TRP A 14 32.76 18.44 -13.03
CA TRP A 14 31.38 17.87 -12.95
C TRP A 14 31.34 16.31 -12.93
N PRO A 15 30.16 15.62 -12.90
CA PRO A 15 28.92 15.78 -12.10
C PRO A 15 28.47 14.44 -11.43
N PRO A 16 27.45 14.39 -10.54
CA PRO A 16 26.91 13.13 -10.01
C PRO A 16 25.74 12.54 -10.83
N VAL A 17 25.83 11.24 -11.09
CA VAL A 17 24.84 10.40 -11.78
C VAL A 17 23.68 10.01 -10.85
N SER A 18 22.47 9.85 -11.40
CA SER A 18 21.29 9.37 -10.66
C SER A 18 21.37 7.89 -10.27
N PRO A 19 20.88 7.52 -9.07
CA PRO A 19 20.30 6.20 -8.86
C PRO A 19 18.81 6.26 -8.46
N SER A 20 18.12 5.22 -8.88
CA SER A 20 16.69 4.96 -8.73
C SER A 20 16.23 4.68 -7.28
N ARG A 21 14.92 4.89 -7.05
CA ARG A 21 14.22 4.59 -5.79
C ARG A 21 14.33 3.12 -5.37
N PRO A 22 14.54 2.80 -4.09
CA PRO A 22 14.08 1.54 -3.50
C PRO A 22 12.61 1.65 -3.05
N ARG A 23 11.82 0.61 -3.32
CA ARG A 23 10.40 0.51 -2.92
C ARG A 23 10.30 0.27 -1.41
N LYS A 24 9.42 1.00 -0.70
CA LYS A 24 9.04 0.64 0.69
C LYS A 24 7.81 -0.27 0.70
N PHE A 25 7.83 -1.22 1.62
CA PHE A 25 6.83 -2.26 1.81
C PHE A 25 5.42 -1.73 2.09
N SER A 26 4.42 -2.41 1.53
CA SER A 26 3.02 -2.27 1.94
C SER A 26 2.82 -2.81 3.36
N ARG A 27 2.01 -2.09 4.15
CA ARG A 27 1.28 -2.63 5.29
C ARG A 27 -0.18 -2.23 5.14
N GLU A 28 -0.96 -3.09 4.53
CA GLU A 28 -2.42 -2.94 4.46
C GLU A 28 -3.00 -2.94 5.88
N ARG A 29 -3.87 -1.96 6.16
CA ARG A 29 -4.80 -2.01 7.29
C ARG A 29 -6.21 -1.94 6.71
N ILE A 30 -6.87 -3.09 6.70
CA ILE A 30 -8.27 -3.23 6.29
C ILE A 30 -9.13 -2.46 7.30
N TRP A 31 -9.82 -1.42 6.81
CA TRP A 31 -10.92 -0.78 7.52
C TRP A 31 -12.21 -1.08 6.78
N LEU A 32 -13.15 -1.73 7.47
CA LEU A 32 -14.51 -1.92 6.99
C LEU A 32 -15.21 -0.56 6.94
N SER A 33 -15.53 -0.11 5.72
CA SER A 33 -16.26 1.14 5.49
C SER A 33 -17.75 0.86 5.37
N THR A 34 -18.54 1.35 6.33
CA THR A 34 -19.98 1.52 6.15
C THR A 34 -20.24 2.98 5.79
N THR A 35 -20.30 3.27 4.50
CA THR A 35 -20.54 4.64 4.01
C THR A 35 -22.03 4.92 3.91
N VAL A 36 -22.55 5.81 4.76
CA VAL A 36 -23.85 6.46 4.53
C VAL A 36 -23.60 7.77 3.79
N THR A 37 -23.97 7.81 2.51
CA THR A 37 -23.71 8.93 1.63
C THR A 37 -24.80 10.01 1.78
N LEU A 38 -24.48 11.12 2.45
CA LEU A 38 -25.30 12.33 2.44
C LEU A 38 -24.59 13.42 1.64
N ARG A 39 -25.20 13.79 0.51
CA ARG A 39 -24.65 14.68 -0.51
C ARG A 39 -25.13 16.11 -0.23
N SER A 40 -24.24 17.02 0.13
CA SER A 40 -24.52 18.46 0.12
C SER A 40 -23.45 19.24 -0.65
N SER A 41 -23.91 20.02 -1.61
CA SER A 41 -23.15 20.96 -2.42
C SER A 41 -22.85 22.25 -1.66
N GLY A 42 -21.68 22.86 -1.85
CA GLY A 42 -21.49 24.28 -1.53
C GLY A 42 -20.10 24.68 -1.03
N HIS A 43 -19.33 25.29 -1.93
CA HIS A 43 -18.36 26.38 -1.74
C HIS A 43 -17.48 26.48 -0.48
N CYS A 44 -16.18 26.59 -0.72
CA CYS A 44 -15.13 26.75 0.27
C CYS A 44 -15.07 28.17 0.86
N HIS A 45 -15.04 28.28 2.19
CA HIS A 45 -14.36 29.38 2.88
C HIS A 45 -13.56 28.83 4.07
N ALA A 46 -12.27 29.16 4.10
CA ALA A 46 -11.34 28.67 5.11
C ALA A 46 -11.41 29.55 6.37
N GLY A 47 -12.03 29.05 7.43
CA GLY A 47 -12.00 29.64 8.77
C GLY A 47 -11.79 28.54 9.81
N GLN A 48 -10.87 28.74 10.75
CA GLN A 48 -10.57 27.78 11.82
C GLN A 48 -11.79 27.62 12.75
N ARG A 49 -12.63 26.62 12.45
CA ARG A 49 -13.70 26.18 13.35
C ARG A 49 -13.07 25.53 14.58
N SER A 50 -13.07 26.27 15.68
CA SER A 50 -13.00 25.68 17.02
C SER A 50 -14.07 24.58 17.11
N LEU A 51 -13.66 23.36 17.44
CA LEU A 51 -14.57 22.22 17.62
C LEU A 51 -15.29 22.31 18.97
N SER A 52 -16.10 23.36 19.15
CA SER A 52 -17.18 23.36 20.12
C SER A 52 -18.36 22.60 19.53
N THR A 53 -18.48 21.32 19.88
CA THR A 53 -19.76 20.60 19.77
C THR A 53 -20.72 21.19 20.80
N MET A 54 -21.25 22.39 20.51
CA MET A 54 -22.33 22.99 21.29
C MET A 54 -23.57 22.11 21.11
N ALA A 55 -23.86 21.29 22.12
CA ALA A 55 -25.24 20.94 22.41
C ALA A 55 -26.02 22.26 22.47
N ARG A 56 -27.11 22.36 21.70
CA ARG A 56 -27.86 23.61 21.50
C ARG A 56 -28.33 24.12 22.87
N VAL A 57 -27.70 25.16 23.40
CA VAL A 57 -27.98 25.71 24.75
C VAL A 57 -29.44 26.10 24.80
N LYS A 58 -30.25 25.31 25.54
CA LYS A 58 -31.72 25.45 25.53
C LYS A 58 -32.18 26.65 26.36
N ALA A 59 -31.57 26.87 27.53
CA ALA A 59 -31.89 27.99 28.41
C ALA A 59 -30.66 28.37 29.25
N VAL A 60 -30.62 29.64 29.63
CA VAL A 60 -29.55 30.25 30.44
C VAL A 60 -30.17 30.98 31.64
N TRP A 61 -29.57 30.83 32.81
CA TRP A 61 -29.77 31.70 33.97
C TRP A 61 -28.63 32.71 34.07
N GLY A 62 -28.91 33.99 33.86
CA GLY A 62 -28.00 35.09 34.19
C GLY A 62 -28.25 35.58 35.61
N ILE A 63 -27.30 35.36 36.51
CA ILE A 63 -27.39 35.70 37.94
C ILE A 63 -26.46 36.89 38.24
N ASP A 64 -26.93 37.85 39.04
CA ASP A 64 -26.15 38.95 39.59
C ASP A 64 -26.33 38.97 41.12
N ILE A 65 -25.25 38.67 41.84
CA ILE A 65 -25.19 38.71 43.30
C ILE A 65 -24.80 40.14 43.71
N GLY A 66 -25.79 41.03 43.66
CA GLY A 66 -25.63 42.42 44.05
C GLY A 66 -25.45 42.61 45.56
N GLN A 67 -25.25 43.86 45.99
CA GLN A 67 -25.10 44.21 47.42
C GLN A 67 -26.44 44.36 48.17
N CYS A 68 -27.55 44.54 47.45
CA CYS A 68 -28.89 44.76 48.02
C CYS A 68 -29.88 43.63 47.69
N ALA A 69 -29.68 42.92 46.58
CA ALA A 69 -30.52 41.81 46.15
C ALA A 69 -29.71 40.83 45.28
N LEU A 70 -30.10 39.56 45.32
CA LEU A 70 -29.80 38.60 44.26
C LEU A 70 -30.82 38.81 43.14
N LYS A 71 -30.34 38.95 41.90
CA LYS A 71 -31.18 39.10 40.71
C LYS A 71 -30.87 37.95 39.76
N ALA A 72 -31.90 37.32 39.22
CA ALA A 72 -31.75 36.25 38.25
C ALA A 72 -32.73 36.45 37.09
N LEU A 73 -32.27 36.24 35.87
CA LEU A 73 -33.12 36.21 34.67
C LEU A 73 -32.86 34.92 33.92
N ARG A 74 -33.92 34.23 33.49
CA ARG A 74 -33.85 33.04 32.66
C ARG A 74 -34.26 33.39 31.24
N CYS A 75 -33.33 33.22 30.30
CA CYS A 75 -33.60 33.44 28.89
C CYS A 75 -33.44 32.15 28.08
N ARG A 76 -34.31 31.99 27.08
CA ARG A 76 -34.19 31.03 25.99
C ARG A 76 -34.01 31.79 24.67
N ARG A 77 -33.27 31.20 23.72
CA ARG A 77 -33.27 31.64 22.32
C ARG A 77 -34.41 30.97 21.57
N ASP A 78 -35.23 31.77 20.89
CA ASP A 78 -36.33 31.30 20.05
C ASP A 78 -36.21 31.95 18.65
N GLY A 79 -35.85 31.14 17.65
CA GLY A 79 -35.37 31.64 16.36
C GLY A 79 -34.15 32.57 16.54
N ASP A 80 -34.30 33.83 16.11
CA ASP A 80 -33.32 34.91 16.31
C ASP A 80 -33.70 35.88 17.43
N GLY A 81 -34.85 35.67 18.07
CA GLY A 81 -35.30 36.38 19.25
C GLY A 81 -34.82 35.75 20.55
N ILE A 82 -34.97 36.49 21.64
CA ILE A 82 -34.68 36.05 23.00
C ILE A 82 -35.95 36.20 23.84
N THR A 83 -36.28 35.16 24.59
CA THR A 83 -37.50 35.06 25.39
C THR A 83 -37.14 34.91 26.86
N ALA A 84 -37.65 35.79 27.72
CA ALA A 84 -37.59 35.63 29.16
C ALA A 84 -38.61 34.54 29.58
N GLU A 85 -38.12 33.44 30.17
CA GLU A 85 -38.96 32.36 30.69
C GLU A 85 -39.30 32.56 32.18
N ALA A 86 -38.37 33.09 32.96
CA ALA A 86 -38.53 33.31 34.40
C ALA A 86 -37.58 34.43 34.88
N PHE A 87 -37.87 34.99 36.05
CA PHE A 87 -36.99 35.94 36.73
C PHE A 87 -37.15 35.80 38.24
N ASP A 88 -36.13 36.22 38.98
CA ASP A 88 -36.19 36.35 40.44
C ASP A 88 -35.53 37.65 40.89
N TYR A 89 -36.15 38.34 41.83
CA TYR A 89 -35.60 39.48 42.56
C TYR A 89 -35.71 39.19 44.05
N ILE A 90 -34.60 38.81 44.66
CA ILE A 90 -34.53 38.40 46.07
C ILE A 90 -33.74 39.45 46.84
N GLU A 91 -34.45 40.42 47.39
CA GLU A 91 -33.88 41.45 48.26
C GLU A 91 -33.40 40.86 49.59
N TYR A 92 -32.21 41.27 50.03
CA TYR A 92 -31.68 40.87 51.33
C TYR A 92 -32.30 41.70 52.46
N PRO A 93 -32.50 41.14 53.66
CA PRO A 93 -32.98 41.90 54.83
C PRO A 93 -32.09 43.08 55.24
N LYS A 94 -30.79 43.01 54.94
CA LYS A 94 -29.79 44.07 55.15
C LYS A 94 -28.88 44.14 53.92
N ILE A 95 -28.38 45.33 53.61
CA ILE A 95 -27.37 45.50 52.55
C ILE A 95 -26.08 44.83 53.01
N LEU A 96 -25.44 44.05 52.13
CA LEU A 96 -24.28 43.20 52.47
C LEU A 96 -23.04 43.99 52.96
N SER A 97 -22.97 45.30 52.69
CA SER A 97 -21.92 46.21 53.16
C SER A 97 -22.14 46.76 54.58
N GLN A 98 -23.27 46.47 55.23
CA GLN A 98 -23.54 46.93 56.60
C GLN A 98 -22.71 46.15 57.64
N PRO A 99 -22.19 46.78 58.71
CA PRO A 99 -21.40 46.08 59.73
C PRO A 99 -22.13 44.93 60.43
N GLU A 100 -23.46 44.98 60.51
CA GLU A 100 -24.32 43.95 61.12
C GLU A 100 -24.82 42.90 60.11
N ALA A 101 -24.38 42.94 58.86
CA ALA A 101 -24.71 41.94 57.86
C ALA A 101 -23.70 40.79 57.92
N GLU A 102 -24.19 39.55 57.76
CA GLU A 102 -23.34 38.38 57.55
C GLU A 102 -23.43 37.95 56.08
N PRO A 103 -22.56 38.43 55.17
CA PRO A 103 -22.83 38.34 53.74
C PRO A 103 -22.89 36.91 53.23
N GLU A 104 -22.05 36.01 53.76
CA GLU A 104 -22.07 34.60 53.36
C GLU A 104 -23.41 33.92 53.71
N LYS A 105 -24.03 34.24 54.85
CA LYS A 105 -25.34 33.68 55.24
C LYS A 105 -26.47 34.27 54.41
N LEU A 106 -26.47 35.59 54.20
CA LEU A 106 -27.53 36.28 53.44
C LEU A 106 -27.53 35.88 51.96
N ILE A 107 -26.35 35.73 51.35
CA ILE A 107 -26.23 35.22 49.96
C ILE A 107 -26.70 33.76 49.90
N GLN A 108 -26.32 32.91 50.86
CA GLN A 108 -26.77 31.51 50.90
C GLN A 108 -28.29 31.40 51.00
N GLN A 109 -28.92 32.12 51.94
CA GLN A 109 -30.38 32.16 52.08
C GLN A 109 -31.11 32.64 50.81
N ALA A 110 -30.53 33.58 50.08
CA ALA A 110 -31.09 34.04 48.80
C ALA A 110 -30.93 32.99 47.68
N LEU A 111 -29.81 32.27 47.64
CA LEU A 111 -29.59 31.16 46.71
C LEU A 111 -30.52 29.97 47.01
N ASP A 112 -30.71 29.62 48.28
CA ASP A 112 -31.64 28.57 48.70
C ASP A 112 -33.09 28.94 48.31
N LYS A 113 -33.46 30.22 48.46
CA LYS A 113 -34.76 30.76 48.03
C LYS A 113 -34.91 30.81 46.50
N PHE A 114 -33.84 31.07 45.75
CA PHE A 114 -33.81 30.98 44.29
C PHE A 114 -33.99 29.52 43.82
N LEU A 115 -33.28 28.58 44.45
CA LEU A 115 -33.32 27.15 44.09
C LEU A 115 -34.63 26.45 44.46
N SER A 116 -35.31 26.89 45.53
CA SER A 116 -36.65 26.40 45.86
C SER A 116 -37.76 26.93 44.93
N ARG A 117 -37.47 27.95 44.11
CA ARG A 117 -38.40 28.52 43.12
C ARG A 117 -38.17 28.02 41.70
N ASN A 118 -36.95 27.61 41.36
CA ASN A 118 -36.51 27.43 39.98
C ASN A 118 -35.80 26.10 39.78
N ASP A 119 -36.12 25.39 38.69
CA ASP A 119 -35.23 24.33 38.20
C ASP A 119 -34.06 24.93 37.41
N VAL A 120 -32.87 24.48 37.78
CA VAL A 120 -31.56 24.87 37.23
C VAL A 120 -30.87 23.68 36.54
N LYS A 121 -31.45 22.47 36.58
CA LYS A 121 -30.94 21.29 35.87
C LYS A 121 -30.90 21.54 34.36
N GLU A 122 -29.83 21.07 33.72
CA GLU A 122 -29.60 21.19 32.27
C GLU A 122 -29.65 22.64 31.72
N THR A 123 -29.55 23.65 32.59
CA THR A 123 -29.43 25.06 32.19
C THR A 123 -27.99 25.54 32.31
N HIS A 124 -27.59 26.45 31.44
CA HIS A 124 -26.31 27.14 31.56
C HIS A 124 -26.41 28.26 32.60
N ILE A 125 -25.42 28.39 33.48
CA ILE A 125 -25.43 29.44 34.52
C ILE A 125 -24.34 30.48 34.25
N GLY A 126 -24.76 31.74 34.14
CA GLY A 126 -23.89 32.91 34.11
C GLY A 126 -23.90 33.65 35.45
N LEU A 127 -22.77 34.25 35.84
CA LEU A 127 -22.63 35.13 37.00
C LEU A 127 -22.01 36.45 36.56
N ALA A 128 -22.68 37.55 36.89
CA ALA A 128 -22.12 38.89 36.84
C ALA A 128 -21.34 39.18 38.14
N VAL A 129 -20.16 39.77 38.01
CA VAL A 129 -19.34 40.26 39.12
C VAL A 129 -19.07 41.77 38.98
N PRO A 130 -19.01 42.55 40.08
CA PRO A 130 -18.87 44.00 40.01
C PRO A 130 -17.66 44.45 39.18
N GLY A 131 -17.79 45.53 38.40
CA GLY A 131 -16.71 46.01 37.52
C GLY A 131 -15.39 46.27 38.24
N GLN A 132 -15.46 46.83 39.45
CA GLN A 132 -14.32 47.07 40.35
C GLN A 132 -13.54 45.81 40.79
N SER A 133 -14.11 44.61 40.64
CA SER A 133 -13.45 43.36 41.02
C SER A 133 -12.46 42.86 39.96
N GLY A 134 -12.52 43.41 38.75
CA GLY A 134 -11.60 43.12 37.66
C GLY A 134 -11.08 44.39 36.99
N LEU A 135 -10.45 44.19 35.84
CA LEU A 135 -9.83 45.21 35.00
C LEU A 135 -10.29 44.98 33.57
N ALA A 136 -10.67 46.06 32.88
CA ALA A 136 -10.73 46.09 31.42
C ALA A 136 -9.71 47.11 30.91
N LYS A 137 -8.92 46.71 29.90
CA LYS A 137 -7.97 47.57 29.18
C LYS A 137 -8.18 47.38 27.69
N PHE A 138 -8.18 48.48 26.94
CA PHE A 138 -8.32 48.47 25.50
C PHE A 138 -7.03 48.99 24.88
N PHE A 139 -6.54 48.31 23.87
CA PHE A 139 -5.34 48.69 23.14
C PHE A 139 -5.49 48.35 21.65
N LYS A 140 -4.72 49.01 20.80
CA LYS A 140 -4.67 48.71 19.36
C LYS A 140 -3.35 47.98 19.06
N PRO A 141 -3.35 46.68 18.70
CA PRO A 141 -2.15 46.02 18.22
C PRO A 141 -1.65 46.69 16.92
N PRO A 142 -0.34 46.60 16.61
CA PRO A 142 0.17 47.01 15.31
C PRO A 142 -0.46 46.17 14.19
N PRO A 143 -0.47 46.66 12.93
CA PRO A 143 -1.02 45.92 11.80
C PRO A 143 -0.36 44.55 11.60
N VAL A 144 -1.11 43.48 11.84
CA VAL A 144 -0.64 42.10 11.69
C VAL A 144 -1.71 41.16 11.12
N PRO A 145 -1.32 40.01 10.54
CA PRO A 145 -2.27 38.96 10.20
C PRO A 145 -3.06 38.51 11.44
N THR A 146 -4.38 38.34 11.29
CA THR A 146 -5.30 37.98 12.40
C THR A 146 -4.84 36.77 13.23
N LYS A 147 -4.10 35.83 12.63
CA LYS A 147 -3.54 34.65 13.31
C LYS A 147 -2.47 34.96 14.37
N GLN A 148 -1.79 36.11 14.27
CA GLN A 148 -0.73 36.53 15.21
C GLN A 148 -1.26 37.37 16.39
N ILE A 149 -2.50 37.89 16.29
CA ILE A 149 -3.13 38.69 17.36
C ILE A 149 -3.02 38.00 18.74
N PRO A 150 -3.30 36.70 18.93
CA PRO A 150 -3.21 36.06 20.25
C PRO A 150 -1.82 36.10 20.89
N GLU A 151 -0.75 36.12 20.09
CA GLU A 151 0.63 36.18 20.59
C GLU A 151 0.99 37.59 21.06
N ILE A 152 0.61 38.61 20.28
CA ILE A 152 0.76 40.02 20.64
C ILE A 152 -0.08 40.34 21.88
N VAL A 153 -1.32 39.89 21.91
CA VAL A 153 -2.21 40.03 23.07
C VAL A 153 -1.59 39.43 24.33
N LYS A 154 -0.91 38.28 24.23
CA LYS A 154 -0.20 37.66 25.37
C LYS A 154 1.02 38.48 25.82
N TYR A 155 1.69 39.18 24.91
CA TYR A 155 2.77 40.10 25.24
C TYR A 155 2.25 41.37 25.91
N GLU A 156 1.24 42.01 25.33
CA GLU A 156 0.57 43.20 25.87
C GLU A 156 -0.10 42.94 27.22
N ALA A 157 -0.75 41.78 27.41
CA ALA A 157 -1.36 41.39 28.68
C ALA A 157 -0.35 41.42 29.84
N ARG A 158 0.93 41.06 29.61
CA ARG A 158 2.00 41.14 30.63
C ARG A 158 2.39 42.57 31.01
N GLN A 159 2.17 43.54 30.12
CA GLN A 159 2.48 44.95 30.38
C GLN A 159 1.27 45.70 30.96
N GLN A 160 0.07 45.39 30.48
CA GLN A 160 -1.17 46.09 30.83
C GLN A 160 -1.82 45.59 32.13
N ILE A 161 -1.58 44.33 32.52
CA ILE A 161 -2.09 43.75 33.78
C ILE A 161 -1.01 43.96 34.87
N PRO A 162 -1.30 44.69 35.97
CA PRO A 162 -0.31 45.02 36.99
C PRO A 162 -0.02 43.88 37.98
N PHE A 163 -0.20 42.63 37.56
CA PHE A 163 -0.04 41.40 38.34
C PHE A 163 0.45 40.28 37.42
N GLU A 164 1.13 39.28 37.98
CA GLU A 164 1.55 38.10 37.23
C GLU A 164 0.36 37.39 36.57
N LEU A 165 0.53 36.98 35.30
CA LEU A 165 -0.53 36.30 34.54
C LEU A 165 -0.96 34.97 35.17
N ASP A 166 -0.09 34.36 35.97
CA ASP A 166 -0.41 33.11 36.67
C ASP A 166 -1.33 33.32 37.88
N ASP A 167 -1.44 34.54 38.44
CA ASP A 167 -2.34 34.87 39.57
C ASP A 167 -3.69 35.49 39.12
N VAL A 168 -3.88 35.61 37.81
CA VAL A 168 -5.00 36.33 37.20
C VAL A 168 -5.71 35.43 36.19
N ILE A 169 -7.04 35.32 36.31
CA ILE A 169 -7.85 34.79 35.21
C ILE A 169 -8.11 35.94 34.25
N TRP A 170 -7.67 35.78 33.01
CA TRP A 170 -7.85 36.78 31.96
C TRP A 170 -8.24 36.15 30.64
N ASP A 171 -8.92 36.94 29.83
CA ASP A 171 -9.36 36.60 28.48
C ASP A 171 -9.41 37.87 27.62
N PHE A 172 -9.52 37.74 26.30
CA PHE A 172 -9.51 38.88 25.39
C PHE A 172 -10.59 38.80 24.31
N GLN A 173 -11.01 39.96 23.83
CA GLN A 173 -11.96 40.10 22.72
C GLN A 173 -11.44 41.11 21.70
N GLN A 174 -11.42 40.70 20.44
CA GLN A 174 -11.29 41.63 19.32
C GLN A 174 -12.60 42.41 19.17
N MET A 175 -12.56 43.73 19.27
CA MET A 175 -13.72 44.62 19.14
C MET A 175 -14.12 44.79 17.67
N ARG A 176 -15.36 45.22 17.42
CA ARG A 176 -15.82 45.61 16.07
C ARG A 176 -15.17 46.92 15.64
N GLY A 177 -15.14 47.19 14.33
CA GLY A 177 -14.68 48.48 13.78
C GLY A 177 -13.20 48.56 13.42
N GLY A 178 -12.46 47.46 13.49
CA GLY A 178 -11.19 47.32 12.78
C GLY A 178 -11.43 46.97 11.31
N THR A 179 -10.65 47.55 10.40
CA THR A 179 -10.70 47.20 8.97
C THR A 179 -9.78 46.00 8.69
N MET A 180 -10.15 45.16 7.72
CA MET A 180 -9.27 44.10 7.22
C MET A 180 -8.87 44.39 5.78
N HIS A 181 -7.57 44.59 5.57
CA HIS A 181 -6.99 44.75 4.24
C HIS A 181 -6.04 43.59 3.97
N GLU A 182 -6.28 42.83 2.89
CA GLU A 182 -5.49 41.64 2.51
C GLU A 182 -5.26 40.60 3.64
N GLY A 183 -6.18 40.53 4.61
CA GLY A 183 -6.08 39.63 5.77
C GLY A 183 -5.23 40.14 6.95
N ILE A 184 -4.67 41.35 6.81
CA ILE A 184 -4.06 42.13 7.90
C ILE A 184 -5.17 42.91 8.61
N ALA A 185 -5.20 42.83 9.94
CA ALA A 185 -6.09 43.62 10.78
C ALA A 185 -5.47 45.00 11.00
N MET A 186 -6.13 46.04 10.49
CA MET A 186 -5.80 47.46 10.67
C MET A 186 -6.79 48.09 11.66
N ASP A 187 -6.35 49.08 12.44
CA ASP A 187 -7.15 49.88 13.40
C ASP A 187 -8.06 49.12 14.38
N THR A 188 -7.88 47.81 14.47
CA THR A 188 -8.60 46.91 15.36
C THR A 188 -8.29 47.25 16.81
N GLU A 189 -9.31 47.41 17.63
CA GLU A 189 -9.16 47.51 19.08
C GLU A 189 -9.33 46.13 19.72
N VAL A 190 -8.51 45.80 20.72
CA VAL A 190 -8.60 44.57 21.51
C VAL A 190 -8.83 44.90 22.97
N GLY A 191 -9.91 44.37 23.53
CA GLY A 191 -10.21 44.42 24.96
C GLY A 191 -9.56 43.26 25.70
N LEU A 192 -8.72 43.57 26.68
CA LEU A 192 -8.21 42.67 27.71
C LEU A 192 -9.12 42.75 28.94
N PHE A 193 -9.60 41.60 29.41
CA PHE A 193 -10.43 41.49 30.61
C PHE A 193 -9.75 40.57 31.61
N ALA A 194 -9.58 41.03 32.85
CA ALA A 194 -8.75 40.35 33.84
C ALA A 194 -9.35 40.44 35.25
N MET A 195 -9.23 39.38 36.04
CA MET A 195 -9.69 39.32 37.43
C MET A 195 -8.74 38.45 38.26
N LYS A 196 -8.35 38.91 39.46
CA LYS A 196 -7.49 38.12 40.35
C LYS A 196 -8.14 36.78 40.67
N ARG A 197 -7.36 35.69 40.60
CA ARG A 197 -7.84 34.32 40.81
C ARG A 197 -8.57 34.15 42.16
N ASP A 198 -8.07 34.77 43.22
CA ASP A 198 -8.72 34.77 44.54
C ASP A 198 -10.12 35.40 44.54
N GLN A 199 -10.30 36.52 43.81
CA GLN A 199 -11.59 37.20 43.72
C GLN A 199 -12.57 36.34 42.91
N VAL A 200 -12.11 35.68 41.84
CA VAL A 200 -12.91 34.70 41.09
C VAL A 200 -13.38 33.59 42.04
N TYR A 201 -12.48 32.90 42.74
CA TYR A 201 -12.87 31.82 43.66
C TYR A 201 -13.74 32.29 44.83
N ARG A 202 -13.59 33.54 45.30
CA ARG A 202 -14.47 34.14 46.30
C ARG A 202 -15.89 34.30 45.77
N SER A 203 -16.06 34.78 44.54
CA SER A 203 -17.37 34.93 43.88
C SER A 203 -18.02 33.58 43.54
N LEU A 204 -17.23 32.55 43.27
CA LEU A 204 -17.73 31.18 43.00
C LEU A 204 -18.12 30.39 44.26
N ARG A 205 -17.63 30.79 45.45
CA ARG A 205 -17.83 30.04 46.70
C ARG A 205 -19.31 29.81 47.06
N PRO A 206 -20.23 30.78 46.96
CA PRO A 206 -21.64 30.55 47.27
C PRO A 206 -22.31 29.57 46.30
N LEU A 207 -22.04 29.70 45.00
CA LEU A 207 -22.54 28.79 43.97
C LEU A 207 -22.06 27.35 44.23
N LYS A 208 -20.77 27.18 44.54
CA LYS A 208 -20.17 25.85 44.83
C LYS A 208 -20.78 25.19 46.07
N ARG A 209 -21.15 25.95 47.11
CA ARG A 209 -21.88 25.43 48.29
C ARG A 209 -23.27 24.90 47.92
N CYS A 210 -23.93 25.51 46.93
CA CYS A 210 -25.25 25.11 46.44
C CYS A 210 -25.21 23.96 45.40
N GLY A 211 -24.02 23.46 45.04
CA GLY A 211 -23.87 22.52 43.93
C GLY A 211 -24.10 23.14 42.54
N LEU A 212 -24.13 24.47 42.43
CA LEU A 212 -24.33 25.18 41.16
C LEU A 212 -23.02 25.27 40.38
N GLU A 213 -23.08 24.87 39.11
CA GLU A 213 -21.94 24.89 38.20
C GLU A 213 -21.99 26.11 37.29
N LEU A 214 -20.99 26.98 37.40
CA LEU A 214 -20.94 28.22 36.63
C LEU A 214 -20.29 28.04 35.26
N ASP A 215 -20.97 28.37 34.18
CA ASP A 215 -20.45 28.26 32.80
C ASP A 215 -19.89 29.57 32.25
N THR A 216 -20.39 30.72 32.73
CA THR A 216 -19.92 32.04 32.29
C THR A 216 -19.73 32.97 33.48
N LEU A 217 -18.53 33.56 33.60
CA LEU A 217 -18.23 34.61 34.56
C LEU A 217 -17.85 35.87 33.80
N GLN A 218 -18.55 36.97 34.06
CA GLN A 218 -18.33 38.24 33.35
C GLN A 218 -18.44 39.45 34.29
N LEU A 219 -17.69 40.51 33.98
CA LEU A 219 -17.80 41.78 34.69
C LEU A 219 -19.12 42.49 34.34
N THR A 220 -19.83 43.02 35.34
CA THR A 220 -21.12 43.72 35.19
C THR A 220 -21.16 44.79 34.07
N PRO A 221 -20.16 45.66 33.89
CA PRO A 221 -20.15 46.66 32.81
C PRO A 221 -20.10 46.02 31.41
N ILE A 222 -19.41 44.88 31.28
CA ILE A 222 -19.26 44.14 30.02
C ILE A 222 -20.55 43.41 29.67
N SER A 223 -21.24 42.85 30.68
CA SER A 223 -22.59 42.36 30.53
C SER A 223 -23.55 43.48 30.11
N ILE A 224 -23.47 44.66 30.72
CA ILE A 224 -24.30 45.83 30.32
C ILE A 224 -24.02 46.23 28.86
N TYR A 225 -22.76 46.29 28.43
CA TYR A 225 -22.40 46.51 27.02
C TYR A 225 -23.10 45.49 26.11
N ASN A 226 -22.99 44.19 26.42
CA ASN A 226 -23.63 43.14 25.62
C ASN A 226 -25.15 43.29 25.50
N PHE A 227 -25.83 43.75 26.56
CA PHE A 227 -27.24 44.14 26.51
C PHE A 227 -27.47 45.35 25.59
N VAL A 228 -26.73 46.45 25.78
CA VAL A 228 -26.91 47.69 25.01
C VAL A 228 -26.68 47.44 23.51
N ILE A 229 -25.66 46.67 23.15
CA ILE A 229 -25.35 46.33 21.76
C ILE A 229 -26.49 45.53 21.12
N TYR A 230 -26.97 44.48 21.79
CA TYR A 230 -28.04 43.64 21.23
C TYR A 230 -29.40 44.33 21.22
N ASP A 231 -29.79 45.03 22.29
CA ASP A 231 -31.16 45.49 22.49
C ASP A 231 -31.42 46.92 22.00
N LEU A 232 -30.39 47.77 21.98
CA LEU A 232 -30.54 49.22 21.75
C LEU A 232 -29.76 49.75 20.54
N LEU A 233 -28.66 49.11 20.15
CA LEU A 233 -27.79 49.56 19.06
C LEU A 233 -27.68 48.58 17.87
N HIS A 234 -28.35 47.42 17.92
CA HIS A 234 -28.20 46.34 16.93
C HIS A 234 -28.33 46.80 15.48
N ASP A 235 -29.35 47.59 15.18
CA ASP A 235 -29.68 48.03 13.82
C ASP A 235 -28.59 48.96 13.20
N ARG A 236 -27.61 49.39 14.01
CA ARG A 236 -26.44 50.20 13.58
C ARG A 236 -25.17 49.38 13.37
N LEU A 237 -25.21 48.07 13.64
CA LEU A 237 -24.02 47.20 13.58
C LEU A 237 -23.79 46.56 12.21
N ASP A 238 -24.71 46.80 11.27
CA ASP A 238 -24.67 46.38 9.87
C ASP A 238 -24.08 47.48 8.95
N GLU A 239 -23.86 48.69 9.48
CA GLU A 239 -23.18 49.79 8.79
C GLU A 239 -21.65 49.66 8.92
N GLU A 240 -20.90 49.97 7.85
CA GLU A 240 -19.44 50.06 7.93
C GLU A 240 -19.02 51.30 8.75
N LEU A 241 -18.08 51.11 9.68
CA LEU A 241 -17.59 52.20 10.53
C LEU A 241 -16.62 53.10 9.75
N ASP A 242 -16.99 54.37 9.55
CA ASP A 242 -16.05 55.42 9.16
C ASP A 242 -15.16 55.82 10.38
N PRO A 243 -13.82 55.71 10.30
CA PRO A 243 -12.91 56.16 11.35
C PRO A 243 -12.78 57.69 11.47
N GLU A 244 -13.23 58.45 10.47
CA GLU A 244 -13.22 59.92 10.44
C GLU A 244 -14.49 60.53 11.02
N ASP A 245 -15.67 59.93 10.78
CA ASP A 245 -16.96 60.32 11.39
C ASP A 245 -17.61 59.16 12.18
N PRO A 246 -17.10 58.83 13.39
CA PRO A 246 -17.62 57.72 14.17
C PRO A 246 -19.01 58.03 14.76
N PRO A 247 -19.95 57.06 14.79
CA PRO A 247 -21.30 57.30 15.29
C PRO A 247 -21.31 57.71 16.76
N ALA A 248 -22.24 58.59 17.12
CA ALA A 248 -22.34 59.19 18.45
C ALA A 248 -22.49 58.14 19.57
N SER A 249 -21.60 58.24 20.56
CA SER A 249 -21.54 57.34 21.72
C SER A 249 -22.66 57.61 22.71
N THR A 250 -23.17 56.54 23.34
CA THR A 250 -24.10 56.62 24.47
C THR A 250 -23.34 56.33 25.76
N VAL A 251 -23.54 57.16 26.79
CA VAL A 251 -23.05 56.90 28.14
C VAL A 251 -24.11 56.13 28.90
N ILE A 252 -23.77 55.01 29.53
CA ILE A 252 -24.67 54.20 30.35
C ILE A 252 -24.16 54.20 31.78
N LEU A 253 -25.00 54.67 32.72
CA LEU A 253 -24.70 54.70 34.15
C LEU A 253 -25.55 53.66 34.89
N SER A 254 -24.95 52.53 35.25
CA SER A 254 -25.57 51.53 36.11
C SER A 254 -25.33 51.87 37.58
N LEU A 255 -26.29 52.58 38.17
CA LEU A 255 -26.27 53.05 39.55
C LEU A 255 -26.56 51.89 40.53
N GLY A 256 -25.50 51.20 40.95
CA GLY A 256 -25.54 50.15 41.97
C GLY A 256 -25.70 50.69 43.39
N THR A 257 -25.51 49.81 44.37
CA THR A 257 -25.66 50.14 45.80
C THR A 257 -24.40 50.80 46.37
N GLU A 258 -23.21 50.23 46.20
CA GLU A 258 -21.94 50.86 46.63
C GLU A 258 -21.25 51.59 45.49
N THR A 259 -21.24 51.02 44.28
CA THR A 259 -20.58 51.57 43.09
C THR A 259 -21.54 51.85 41.94
N THR A 260 -21.12 52.74 41.05
CA THR A 260 -21.77 53.03 39.78
C THR A 260 -20.86 52.55 38.67
N ASP A 261 -21.36 51.65 37.82
CA ASP A 261 -20.62 51.20 36.65
C ASP A 261 -20.98 52.10 35.46
N LEU A 262 -19.98 52.82 34.94
CA LEU A 262 -20.10 53.70 33.78
C LEU A 262 -19.52 52.98 32.56
N VAL A 263 -20.33 52.91 31.50
CA VAL A 263 -19.96 52.35 30.19
C VAL A 263 -20.17 53.44 29.13
N ILE A 264 -19.24 53.62 28.20
CA ILE A 264 -19.41 54.48 27.02
C ILE A 264 -19.19 53.61 25.79
N THR A 265 -20.14 53.64 24.85
CA THR A 265 -20.04 52.89 23.60
C THR A 265 -20.86 53.50 22.47
N ASN A 266 -20.38 53.34 21.24
CA ASN A 266 -21.11 53.62 20.00
C ASN A 266 -21.52 52.35 19.23
N GLY A 267 -21.29 51.16 19.79
CA GLY A 267 -21.45 49.88 19.09
C GLY A 267 -20.14 49.19 18.75
N PHE A 268 -19.10 49.97 18.42
CA PHE A 268 -17.82 49.45 17.94
C PHE A 268 -16.73 49.53 19.02
N ARG A 269 -16.62 50.68 19.69
CA ARG A 269 -15.69 50.91 20.80
C ARG A 269 -16.37 50.74 22.14
N LEU A 270 -15.59 50.37 23.16
CA LEU A 270 -16.04 50.23 24.53
C LEU A 270 -15.03 50.90 25.48
N TRP A 271 -15.51 51.85 26.28
CA TRP A 271 -14.80 52.35 27.45
C TRP A 271 -15.63 52.10 28.72
N GLN A 272 -14.96 51.75 29.83
CA GLN A 272 -15.66 51.49 31.10
C GLN A 272 -14.85 51.95 32.32
N ARG A 273 -15.57 52.45 33.33
CA ARG A 273 -15.03 52.86 34.64
C ARG A 273 -16.04 52.58 35.74
N SER A 274 -15.63 51.89 36.80
CA SER A 274 -16.42 51.82 38.04
C SER A 274 -16.13 53.04 38.91
N ILE A 275 -17.16 53.80 39.26
CA ILE A 275 -17.11 54.97 40.15
C ILE A 275 -17.50 54.51 41.57
N PRO A 276 -16.74 54.87 42.62
CA PRO A 276 -17.00 54.46 44.00
C PRO A 276 -18.11 55.28 44.69
N VAL A 277 -19.20 55.55 43.97
CA VAL A 277 -20.39 56.27 44.45
C VAL A 277 -21.63 55.47 44.04
N GLY A 278 -22.62 55.35 44.92
CA GLY A 278 -23.79 54.50 44.70
C GLY A 278 -24.92 54.73 45.71
N GLY A 279 -26.02 54.00 45.55
CA GLY A 279 -27.27 54.18 46.29
C GLY A 279 -27.19 54.14 47.83
N SER A 280 -26.16 53.53 48.43
CA SER A 280 -25.95 53.52 49.88
C SER A 280 -25.28 54.80 50.40
N HIS A 281 -24.56 55.53 49.56
CA HIS A 281 -23.93 56.80 49.93
C HIS A 281 -25.00 57.86 50.26
N PHE A 282 -26.08 57.89 49.47
CA PHE A 282 -27.28 58.67 49.77
C PHE A 282 -27.88 58.30 51.16
N THR A 283 -27.97 57.01 51.47
CA THR A 283 -28.48 56.53 52.77
C THR A 283 -27.56 56.89 53.94
N LYS A 284 -26.23 56.75 53.77
CA LYS A 284 -25.20 57.14 54.75
C LYS A 284 -25.24 58.66 54.98
N GLN A 285 -25.44 59.46 53.94
CA GLN A 285 -25.57 60.92 54.06
C GLN A 285 -26.87 61.34 54.78
N LEU A 286 -28.01 60.72 54.46
CA LEU A 286 -29.26 60.94 55.21
C LEU A 286 -29.16 60.52 56.69
N THR A 287 -28.46 59.42 56.97
CA THR A 287 -28.14 58.96 58.34
C THR A 287 -27.37 60.05 59.10
N LYS A 288 -26.39 60.69 58.43
CA LYS A 288 -25.54 61.73 59.01
C LYS A 288 -26.28 63.06 59.26
N ASP A 289 -26.93 63.61 58.24
CA ASP A 289 -27.58 64.93 58.34
C ASP A 289 -28.87 64.89 59.18
N MET A 290 -29.71 63.88 58.99
CA MET A 290 -31.01 63.76 59.67
C MET A 290 -30.95 62.94 60.97
N LYS A 291 -29.76 62.45 61.35
CA LYS A 291 -29.52 61.63 62.56
C LYS A 291 -30.43 60.39 62.66
N LEU A 292 -30.79 59.80 61.52
CA LEU A 292 -31.66 58.64 61.42
C LEU A 292 -30.84 57.34 61.46
N THR A 293 -31.42 56.25 61.98
CA THR A 293 -30.88 54.90 61.78
C THR A 293 -30.88 54.52 60.29
N PHE A 294 -29.91 53.72 59.83
CA PHE A 294 -29.78 53.33 58.41
C PHE A 294 -31.09 52.81 57.79
N ALA A 295 -31.84 51.96 58.49
CA ALA A 295 -33.12 51.42 57.98
C ALA A 295 -34.19 52.52 57.77
N LYS A 296 -34.31 53.47 58.71
CA LYS A 296 -35.19 54.65 58.56
C LYS A 296 -34.72 55.56 57.42
N ALA A 297 -33.41 55.80 57.29
CA ALA A 297 -32.84 56.58 56.20
C ALA A 297 -33.08 55.93 54.82
N GLU A 298 -32.96 54.59 54.72
CA GLU A 298 -33.23 53.84 53.49
C GLU A 298 -34.73 53.91 53.11
N HIS A 299 -35.61 53.73 54.10
CA HIS A 299 -37.05 53.86 53.92
C HIS A 299 -37.44 55.28 53.46
N LEU A 300 -36.85 56.31 54.07
CA LEU A 300 -37.06 57.72 53.71
C LEU A 300 -36.54 58.03 52.30
N LYS A 301 -35.35 57.51 51.93
CA LYS A 301 -34.78 57.64 50.58
C LYS A 301 -35.70 57.03 49.52
N ARG A 302 -36.19 55.80 49.75
CA ARG A 302 -37.11 55.10 48.83
C ARG A 302 -38.46 55.79 48.71
N ASN A 303 -38.94 56.40 49.79
CA ASN A 303 -40.23 57.10 49.85
C ASN A 303 -40.10 58.63 49.85
N ALA A 304 -39.04 59.21 49.28
CA ALA A 304 -38.73 60.64 49.46
C ALA A 304 -39.84 61.62 49.00
N ARG A 305 -40.72 61.22 48.06
CA ARG A 305 -41.93 62.00 47.67
C ARG A 305 -43.03 62.05 48.74
N LYS A 306 -43.03 61.10 49.68
CA LYS A 306 -43.99 60.96 50.79
C LYS A 306 -43.40 61.43 52.13
N ALA A 307 -42.19 62.00 52.13
CA ALA A 307 -41.60 62.61 53.31
C ALA A 307 -42.38 63.87 53.72
N GLU A 308 -42.34 64.21 55.01
CA GLU A 308 -42.94 65.44 55.54
C GLU A 308 -42.32 66.70 54.90
N ASP A 309 -41.00 66.71 54.72
CA ASP A 309 -40.29 67.72 53.91
C ASP A 309 -39.40 67.05 52.83
N PRO A 310 -39.91 66.88 51.59
CA PRO A 310 -39.12 66.38 50.47
C PRO A 310 -37.95 67.29 50.07
N LYS A 311 -38.02 68.60 50.34
CA LYS A 311 -36.95 69.57 50.01
C LYS A 311 -35.78 69.41 50.99
N GLN A 312 -36.05 69.19 52.27
CA GLN A 312 -35.01 68.89 53.26
C GLN A 312 -34.30 67.57 52.91
N VAL A 313 -35.05 66.51 52.60
CA VAL A 313 -34.48 65.21 52.18
C VAL A 313 -33.59 65.35 50.94
N PHE A 314 -34.02 66.13 49.93
CA PHE A 314 -33.19 66.40 48.75
C PHE A 314 -31.94 67.24 49.09
N THR A 315 -32.08 68.22 49.98
CA THR A 315 -30.97 69.09 50.41
C THR A 315 -29.89 68.30 51.15
N ALA A 316 -30.28 67.43 52.07
CA ALA A 316 -29.37 66.53 52.78
C ALA A 316 -28.60 65.60 51.81
N MET A 317 -29.24 65.14 50.73
CA MET A 317 -28.60 64.31 49.70
C MET A 317 -27.73 65.08 48.70
N ARG A 318 -27.80 66.42 48.65
CA ARG A 318 -27.10 67.25 47.66
C ARG A 318 -25.59 66.98 47.55
N PRO A 319 -24.81 66.73 48.63
CA PRO A 319 -23.38 66.42 48.51
C PRO A 319 -23.12 65.19 47.62
N VAL A 320 -23.85 64.09 47.83
CA VAL A 320 -23.68 62.85 47.05
C VAL A 320 -24.10 63.04 45.59
N PHE A 321 -25.08 63.89 45.32
CA PHE A 321 -25.44 64.30 43.97
C PHE A 321 -24.30 65.09 43.28
N ASN A 322 -23.66 66.04 43.97
CA ASN A 322 -22.50 66.79 43.46
C ASN A 322 -21.33 65.84 43.16
N ASP A 323 -21.01 64.92 44.09
CA ASP A 323 -19.87 63.98 43.97
C ASP A 323 -20.04 63.08 42.74
N MET A 324 -21.25 62.54 42.54
CA MET A 324 -21.59 61.71 41.38
C MET A 324 -21.52 62.49 40.07
N VAL A 325 -22.05 63.73 40.00
CA VAL A 325 -21.90 64.60 38.83
C VAL A 325 -20.43 64.83 38.51
N THR A 326 -19.62 65.16 39.52
CA THR A 326 -18.19 65.45 39.37
C THR A 326 -17.42 64.24 38.83
N GLU A 327 -17.67 63.04 39.35
CA GLU A 327 -17.02 61.82 38.86
C GLU A 327 -17.49 61.39 37.47
N VAL A 328 -18.78 61.58 37.14
CA VAL A 328 -19.30 61.31 35.79
C VAL A 328 -18.71 62.30 34.78
N GLN A 329 -18.71 63.61 35.07
CA GLN A 329 -18.07 64.63 34.23
C GLN A 329 -16.59 64.31 34.00
N ARG A 330 -15.82 64.01 35.07
CA ARG A 330 -14.40 63.64 34.94
C ARG A 330 -14.22 62.41 34.05
N SER A 331 -15.13 61.44 34.12
CA SER A 331 -15.09 60.22 33.30
C SER A 331 -15.35 60.52 31.81
N ILE A 332 -16.37 61.34 31.52
CA ILE A 332 -16.70 61.75 30.15
C ILE A 332 -15.56 62.58 29.55
N SER A 333 -15.03 63.57 30.28
CA SER A 333 -13.90 64.39 29.81
C SER A 333 -12.63 63.57 29.59
N TYR A 334 -12.38 62.54 30.40
CA TYR A 334 -11.24 61.63 30.20
C TYR A 334 -11.42 60.77 28.93
N PHE A 335 -12.63 60.24 28.69
CA PHE A 335 -12.94 59.51 27.46
C PHE A 335 -12.78 60.38 26.21
N LEU A 336 -13.34 61.60 26.20
CA LEU A 336 -13.18 62.57 25.10
C LEU A 336 -11.73 63.03 24.91
N GLY A 337 -10.91 62.99 25.96
CA GLY A 337 -9.46 63.22 25.87
C GLY A 337 -8.70 62.09 25.16
N ILE A 338 -9.17 60.84 25.26
CA ILE A 338 -8.64 59.67 24.55
C ILE A 338 -9.15 59.68 23.10
N ASP A 339 -10.46 59.80 22.91
CA ASP A 339 -11.12 59.72 21.60
C ASP A 339 -11.70 61.07 21.18
N ARG A 340 -10.83 61.92 20.62
CA ARG A 340 -11.15 63.32 20.28
C ARG A 340 -12.23 63.49 19.20
N LYS A 341 -12.53 62.43 18.45
CA LYS A 341 -13.59 62.42 17.43
C LYS A 341 -14.94 61.96 17.98
N ALA A 342 -14.98 61.34 19.16
CA ALA A 342 -16.21 60.82 19.72
C ALA A 342 -17.16 61.95 20.16
N THR A 343 -18.41 61.88 19.73
CA THR A 343 -19.50 62.72 20.22
C THR A 343 -20.36 61.94 21.22
N ILE A 344 -20.98 62.65 22.19
CA ILE A 344 -21.88 62.03 23.18
C ILE A 344 -23.33 62.33 22.80
N LYS A 345 -24.11 61.30 22.47
CA LYS A 345 -25.55 61.39 22.17
C LYS A 345 -26.38 61.74 23.40
N GLY A 346 -26.01 61.23 24.56
CA GLY A 346 -26.76 61.36 25.81
C GLY A 346 -26.40 60.29 26.84
N VAL A 347 -27.07 60.36 27.99
CA VAL A 347 -26.81 59.50 29.15
C VAL A 347 -28.03 58.62 29.44
N MET A 348 -27.88 57.30 29.38
CA MET A 348 -28.88 56.34 29.82
C MET A 348 -28.61 55.93 31.28
N LEU A 349 -29.66 55.86 32.09
CA LEU A 349 -29.55 55.48 33.50
C LEU A 349 -30.14 54.08 33.75
N LEU A 350 -29.39 53.22 34.44
CA LEU A 350 -29.78 51.88 34.85
C LEU A 350 -29.60 51.71 36.37
N GLY A 351 -30.19 50.66 36.93
CA GLY A 351 -30.14 50.33 38.36
C GLY A 351 -31.29 50.93 39.18
N ASN A 352 -31.62 50.29 40.30
CA ASN A 352 -32.77 50.68 41.13
C ASN A 352 -32.60 52.05 41.82
N THR A 353 -31.37 52.58 41.91
CA THR A 353 -31.10 53.93 42.43
C THR A 353 -31.69 55.04 41.55
N VAL A 354 -31.91 54.78 40.24
CA VAL A 354 -32.54 55.73 39.28
C VAL A 354 -33.95 56.17 39.72
N LYS A 355 -34.64 55.34 40.50
CA LYS A 355 -35.98 55.66 41.06
C LYS A 355 -35.97 56.81 42.08
N LEU A 356 -34.78 57.27 42.51
CA LEU A 356 -34.64 58.39 43.43
C LEU A 356 -35.25 59.67 42.85
N PRO A 357 -36.24 60.30 43.50
CA PRO A 357 -36.89 61.51 42.97
C PRO A 357 -35.91 62.66 42.71
N GLY A 358 -35.98 63.26 41.52
CA GLY A 358 -35.15 64.39 41.11
C GLY A 358 -33.78 64.02 40.54
N LEU A 359 -33.34 62.76 40.66
CA LEU A 359 -32.02 62.31 40.20
C LEU A 359 -31.82 62.49 38.69
N THR A 360 -32.77 62.04 37.88
CA THR A 360 -32.75 62.17 36.42
C THR A 360 -32.63 63.63 35.98
N GLN A 361 -33.47 64.51 36.56
CA GLN A 361 -33.48 65.95 36.25
C GLN A 361 -32.19 66.64 36.70
N TYR A 362 -31.66 66.24 37.86
CA TYR A 362 -30.44 66.79 38.40
C TYR A 362 -29.21 66.37 37.58
N LEU A 363 -29.13 65.12 37.12
CA LEU A 363 -28.07 64.68 36.21
C LEU A 363 -28.16 65.41 34.87
N ALA A 364 -29.33 65.46 34.22
CA ALA A 364 -29.51 66.16 32.94
C ALA A 364 -29.03 67.62 33.02
N LYS A 365 -29.50 68.36 34.05
CA LYS A 365 -29.18 69.78 34.22
C LYS A 365 -27.68 70.05 34.47
N ASN A 366 -27.00 69.22 35.24
CA ASN A 366 -25.61 69.48 35.64
C ASN A 366 -24.57 68.80 34.73
N LEU A 367 -24.92 67.71 34.04
CA LEU A 367 -24.04 67.08 33.06
C LEU A 367 -24.02 67.81 31.72
N GLY A 368 -25.06 68.60 31.39
CA GLY A 368 -25.17 69.25 30.07
C GLY A 368 -25.47 68.28 28.93
N HIS A 369 -25.93 67.07 29.26
CA HIS A 369 -26.29 66.02 28.30
C HIS A 369 -27.72 65.53 28.60
N ASP A 370 -28.50 65.28 27.55
CA ASP A 370 -29.84 64.73 27.69
C ASP A 370 -29.82 63.34 28.31
N VAL A 371 -30.72 63.11 29.26
CA VAL A 371 -30.90 61.79 29.87
C VAL A 371 -31.93 61.00 29.07
N ILE A 372 -31.45 59.96 28.39
CA ILE A 372 -32.26 59.09 27.54
C ILE A 372 -33.10 58.18 28.46
N PRO A 373 -34.45 58.22 28.37
CA PRO A 373 -35.28 57.30 29.14
C PRO A 373 -35.04 55.85 28.69
N PHE A 374 -35.04 54.94 29.66
CA PHE A 374 -35.05 53.50 29.39
C PHE A 374 -36.45 52.98 29.73
N ASP A 375 -37.29 52.81 28.72
CA ASP A 375 -38.70 52.44 28.88
C ASP A 375 -38.95 50.91 28.86
N GLY A 376 -37.89 50.11 28.77
CA GLY A 376 -37.94 48.65 28.74
C GLY A 376 -36.98 48.03 27.74
N PHE A 377 -36.90 46.70 27.77
CA PHE A 377 -36.12 45.91 26.81
C PHE A 377 -36.90 45.79 25.49
N LYS A 378 -36.26 46.13 24.36
CA LYS A 378 -36.93 46.20 23.04
C LYS A 378 -37.03 44.86 22.33
N ARG A 379 -36.04 43.98 22.52
CA ARG A 379 -35.92 42.67 21.84
C ARG A 379 -36.12 41.48 22.77
N LEU A 380 -36.33 41.74 24.06
CA LEU A 380 -36.68 40.71 25.04
C LEU A 380 -38.18 40.40 24.98
N THR A 381 -38.52 39.23 24.46
CA THR A 381 -39.88 38.71 24.43
C THR A 381 -40.19 37.90 25.70
N GLY A 382 -41.41 37.35 25.81
CA GLY A 382 -41.88 36.63 27.01
C GLY A 382 -42.85 37.48 27.81
N SER A 383 -44.10 37.55 27.35
CA SER A 383 -45.15 38.42 27.91
C SER A 383 -45.41 38.16 29.39
N GLU A 384 -45.41 36.90 29.85
CA GLU A 384 -45.61 36.54 31.25
C GLU A 384 -44.60 37.21 32.19
N VAL A 385 -43.31 37.21 31.83
CA VAL A 385 -42.25 37.87 32.59
C VAL A 385 -42.32 39.40 32.43
N VAL A 386 -42.24 39.89 31.18
CA VAL A 386 -42.05 41.31 30.88
C VAL A 386 -43.29 42.14 31.25
N SER A 387 -44.49 41.56 31.21
CA SER A 387 -45.72 42.26 31.62
C SER A 387 -45.93 42.31 33.14
N SER A 388 -45.29 41.42 33.91
CA SER A 388 -45.51 41.28 35.35
C SER A 388 -45.14 42.54 36.14
N SER A 389 -45.90 42.84 37.19
CA SER A 389 -45.66 44.02 38.03
C SER A 389 -44.30 43.97 38.70
N SER A 390 -43.92 42.84 39.31
CA SER A 390 -42.63 42.69 40.01
C SER A 390 -41.41 42.81 39.08
N PHE A 391 -41.54 42.48 37.79
CA PHE A 391 -40.50 42.74 36.79
C PHE A 391 -40.49 44.22 36.38
N LYS A 392 -41.64 44.81 36.05
CA LYS A 392 -41.79 46.25 35.74
C LYS A 392 -41.36 47.18 36.88
N ASP A 393 -41.47 46.72 38.12
CA ASP A 393 -40.94 47.46 39.27
C ASP A 393 -39.41 47.46 39.28
N ASN A 394 -38.72 46.47 38.69
CA ASN A 394 -37.27 46.25 38.86
C ASN A 394 -36.45 46.12 37.55
N TYR A 395 -37.07 46.26 36.37
CA TYR A 395 -36.47 46.10 35.04
C TYR A 395 -35.13 46.85 34.85
N LEU A 396 -35.03 48.08 35.38
CA LEU A 396 -33.79 48.88 35.43
C LEU A 396 -32.58 48.14 36.01
N SER A 397 -32.79 47.14 36.88
CA SER A 397 -31.74 46.36 37.54
C SER A 397 -31.33 45.08 36.79
N PHE A 398 -32.06 44.68 35.74
CA PHE A 398 -31.85 43.43 35.00
C PHE A 398 -30.97 43.56 33.74
N GLY A 399 -30.50 44.76 33.38
CA GLY A 399 -29.64 44.96 32.19
C GLY A 399 -28.37 44.10 32.21
N ALA A 400 -27.70 43.98 33.36
CA ALA A 400 -26.53 43.12 33.52
C ALA A 400 -26.86 41.63 33.38
N THR A 401 -27.92 41.14 34.02
CA THR A 401 -28.36 39.73 33.92
C THR A 401 -28.82 39.38 32.51
N TYR A 402 -29.46 40.31 31.79
CA TYR A 402 -29.87 40.11 30.41
C TYR A 402 -28.68 40.02 29.46
N GLY A 403 -27.73 40.96 29.52
CA GLY A 403 -26.53 40.91 28.69
C GLY A 403 -25.63 39.69 28.96
N LEU A 404 -25.63 39.21 30.20
CA LEU A 404 -25.01 37.93 30.59
C LEU A 404 -25.75 36.71 29.99
N CYS A 405 -27.08 36.74 29.95
CA CYS A 405 -27.87 35.73 29.25
C CYS A 405 -27.56 35.71 27.75
N LEU A 406 -27.50 36.89 27.11
CA LEU A 406 -27.13 37.04 25.71
C LEU A 406 -25.74 36.46 25.43
N GLN A 407 -24.79 36.63 26.36
CA GLN A 407 -23.45 36.07 26.23
C GLN A 407 -23.45 34.54 26.26
N ALA A 408 -24.08 33.91 27.25
CA ALA A 408 -24.13 32.45 27.35
C ALA A 408 -25.05 31.79 26.30
N LEU A 409 -26.01 32.53 25.72
CA LEU A 409 -26.78 32.12 24.53
C LEU A 409 -26.01 32.34 23.20
N GLY A 410 -24.80 32.90 23.25
CA GLY A 410 -23.97 33.17 22.06
C GLY A 410 -24.52 34.27 21.14
N GLN A 411 -25.31 35.21 21.68
CA GLN A 411 -25.89 36.37 20.98
C GLN A 411 -25.20 37.69 21.33
N ALA A 412 -24.34 37.70 22.35
CA ALA A 412 -23.48 38.84 22.65
C ALA A 412 -22.35 39.03 21.62
N ASP A 413 -21.84 40.27 21.59
CA ASP A 413 -20.66 40.64 20.83
C ASP A 413 -19.37 40.26 21.59
N ILE A 414 -19.22 40.68 22.86
CA ILE A 414 -18.12 40.25 23.72
C ILE A 414 -18.42 38.87 24.32
N LYS A 415 -17.53 37.91 24.07
CA LYS A 415 -17.70 36.49 24.45
C LYS A 415 -16.71 35.99 25.51
N THR A 416 -15.90 36.90 26.08
CA THR A 416 -14.85 36.60 27.06
C THR A 416 -15.37 35.91 28.32
N ASN A 417 -14.64 34.91 28.84
CA ASN A 417 -15.10 34.14 30.00
C ASN A 417 -14.03 34.04 31.09
N LEU A 418 -14.33 34.59 32.27
CA LEU A 418 -13.42 34.60 33.42
C LEU A 418 -13.58 33.36 34.33
N VAL A 419 -14.27 32.30 33.89
CA VAL A 419 -14.27 31.01 34.59
C VAL A 419 -12.87 30.37 34.52
N PRO A 420 -12.28 29.91 35.64
CA PRO A 420 -10.96 29.28 35.63
C PRO A 420 -10.93 28.04 34.73
N LYS A 421 -9.91 27.94 33.86
CA LYS A 421 -9.79 26.87 32.86
C LYS A 421 -9.68 25.49 33.51
N GLU A 422 -9.15 25.43 34.73
CA GLU A 422 -9.02 24.24 35.57
C GLU A 422 -10.39 23.66 35.95
N MET A 423 -11.39 24.52 36.21
CA MET A 423 -12.76 24.08 36.49
C MET A 423 -13.44 23.55 35.23
N VAL A 424 -13.19 24.17 34.07
CA VAL A 424 -13.73 23.70 32.78
C VAL A 424 -13.12 22.34 32.40
N THR A 425 -11.80 22.16 32.56
CA THR A 425 -11.14 20.87 32.29
C THR A 425 -11.57 19.80 33.28
N GLU A 426 -11.73 20.12 34.58
CA GLU A 426 -12.25 19.17 35.57
C GLU A 426 -13.66 18.67 35.20
N ARG A 427 -14.57 19.56 34.76
CA ARG A 427 -15.90 19.17 34.27
C ARG A 427 -15.82 18.29 33.04
N LEU A 428 -15.01 18.66 32.04
CA LEU A 428 -14.82 17.87 30.82
C LEU A 428 -14.26 16.46 31.12
N VAL A 429 -13.32 16.36 32.06
CA VAL A 429 -12.80 15.08 32.55
C VAL A 429 -13.92 14.31 33.24
N ARG A 430 -14.63 14.91 34.21
CA ARG A 430 -15.72 14.26 34.95
C ARG A 430 -16.85 13.76 34.05
N ALA A 431 -17.24 14.52 33.02
CA ALA A 431 -18.23 14.11 32.02
C ALA A 431 -17.75 12.92 31.16
N LYS A 432 -16.42 12.82 30.93
CA LYS A 432 -15.80 11.71 30.19
C LYS A 432 -15.42 10.50 31.05
N LYS A 433 -15.32 10.63 32.39
CA LYS A 433 -15.03 9.52 33.32
C LYS A 433 -15.92 8.27 33.10
N PRO A 434 -17.26 8.34 32.98
CA PRO A 434 -18.08 7.13 32.76
C PRO A 434 -17.76 6.45 31.43
N TRP A 435 -17.51 7.22 30.36
CA TRP A 435 -17.11 6.69 29.06
C TRP A 435 -15.72 6.05 29.10
N ALA A 436 -14.76 6.68 29.78
CA ALA A 436 -13.43 6.10 29.98
C ALA A 436 -13.49 4.78 30.78
N LEU A 437 -14.31 4.73 31.83
CA LEU A 437 -14.52 3.52 32.62
C LEU A 437 -15.20 2.41 31.80
N ALA A 438 -16.19 2.76 30.97
CA ALA A 438 -16.81 1.81 30.03
C ALA A 438 -15.80 1.24 29.02
N CYS A 439 -14.90 2.06 28.47
CA CYS A 439 -13.82 1.61 27.58
C CYS A 439 -12.82 0.68 28.30
N VAL A 440 -12.43 0.99 29.54
CA VAL A 440 -11.54 0.12 30.33
C VAL A 440 -12.24 -1.20 30.67
N ALA A 441 -13.52 -1.17 31.05
CA ALA A 441 -14.31 -2.36 31.33
C ALA A 441 -14.48 -3.25 30.09
N SER A 442 -14.74 -2.67 28.91
CA SER A 442 -14.87 -3.44 27.66
C SER A 442 -13.55 -4.05 27.21
N LEU A 443 -12.43 -3.36 27.41
CA LEU A 443 -11.09 -3.89 27.15
C LEU A 443 -10.75 -5.04 28.12
N LEU A 444 -11.05 -4.90 29.41
CA LEU A 444 -10.88 -5.99 30.39
C LEU A 444 -11.75 -7.19 30.03
N LEU A 445 -13.01 -6.99 29.65
CA LEU A 445 -13.89 -8.08 29.18
C LEU A 445 -13.33 -8.78 27.93
N ALA A 446 -12.82 -8.02 26.95
CA ALA A 446 -12.20 -8.60 25.76
C ALA A 446 -10.94 -9.42 26.09
N CYS A 447 -10.07 -8.91 26.97
CA CYS A 447 -8.89 -9.63 27.46
C CYS A 447 -9.28 -10.90 28.25
N SER A 448 -10.30 -10.83 29.11
CA SER A 448 -10.81 -11.97 29.87
C SER A 448 -11.44 -13.04 28.96
N PHE A 449 -12.21 -12.62 27.94
CA PHE A 449 -12.78 -13.53 26.96
C PHE A 449 -11.68 -14.21 26.12
N HIS A 450 -10.69 -13.45 25.67
CA HIS A 450 -9.53 -14.00 24.95
C HIS A 450 -8.77 -15.01 25.83
N PHE A 451 -8.46 -14.66 27.09
CA PHE A 451 -7.80 -15.56 28.03
C PHE A 451 -8.63 -16.83 28.30
N PHE A 452 -9.94 -16.71 28.50
CA PHE A 452 -10.80 -17.88 28.70
C PHE A 452 -10.85 -18.78 27.46
N SER A 453 -10.90 -18.20 26.26
CA SER A 453 -10.88 -18.93 25.00
C SER A 453 -9.55 -19.68 24.78
N THR A 454 -8.40 -19.01 24.97
CA THR A 454 -7.09 -19.65 24.86
C THR A 454 -6.85 -20.68 25.96
N TYR A 455 -7.30 -20.41 27.20
CA TYR A 455 -7.25 -21.37 28.29
C TYR A 455 -8.11 -22.62 28.02
N ARG A 456 -9.33 -22.44 27.49
CA ARG A 456 -10.21 -23.57 27.12
C ARG A 456 -9.58 -24.45 26.04
N ASN A 457 -8.96 -23.83 25.03
CA ASN A 457 -8.24 -24.54 23.97
C ASN A 457 -7.00 -25.25 24.52
N TRP A 458 -6.16 -24.58 25.33
CA TRP A 458 -5.02 -25.22 26.00
C TRP A 458 -5.44 -26.39 26.89
N ASN A 459 -6.55 -26.25 27.63
CA ASN A 459 -7.08 -27.28 28.51
C ASN A 459 -7.75 -28.45 27.76
N SER A 460 -7.88 -28.43 26.42
CA SER A 460 -8.24 -29.62 25.63
C SER A 460 -7.01 -30.42 25.17
N VAL A 461 -5.87 -29.74 24.94
CA VAL A 461 -4.59 -30.33 24.49
C VAL A 461 -3.54 -30.48 25.61
N ARG A 462 -3.94 -30.31 26.87
CA ARG A 462 -3.01 -30.37 28.02
C ARG A 462 -2.34 -31.76 28.12
N PRO A 463 -1.00 -31.88 28.19
CA PRO A 463 -0.28 -33.16 28.14
C PRO A 463 -0.73 -34.20 29.17
N ASP A 464 -0.99 -33.76 30.40
CA ASP A 464 -1.35 -34.63 31.54
C ASP A 464 -2.84 -35.01 31.57
N LYS A 465 -3.67 -34.43 30.69
CA LYS A 465 -5.11 -34.63 30.71
C LYS A 465 -5.45 -35.96 30.05
N VAL A 466 -5.96 -36.89 30.86
CA VAL A 466 -6.47 -38.18 30.38
C VAL A 466 -7.85 -37.97 29.74
N ILE A 467 -8.00 -38.39 28.49
CA ILE A 467 -9.26 -38.37 27.74
C ILE A 467 -9.45 -39.79 27.18
N GLY A 468 -10.51 -40.49 27.61
CA GLY A 468 -10.76 -41.87 27.18
C GLY A 468 -9.70 -42.90 27.63
N GLY A 469 -8.95 -42.62 28.69
CA GLY A 469 -7.91 -43.51 29.23
C GLY A 469 -6.50 -43.30 28.66
N VAL A 470 -6.36 -42.48 27.61
CA VAL A 470 -5.06 -42.14 26.98
C VAL A 470 -4.72 -40.68 27.29
N ASN A 471 -3.42 -40.35 27.35
CA ASN A 471 -2.94 -38.96 27.52
C ASN A 471 -2.17 -38.51 26.27
N TRP A 472 -2.10 -37.20 26.02
CA TRP A 472 -1.44 -36.68 24.80
C TRP A 472 0.03 -37.08 24.69
N LYS A 473 0.74 -37.18 25.82
CA LYS A 473 2.15 -37.61 25.88
C LYS A 473 2.38 -39.05 25.40
N THR A 474 1.44 -39.96 25.64
CA THR A 474 1.49 -41.34 25.14
C THR A 474 1.18 -41.41 23.65
N ALA A 475 0.19 -40.65 23.18
CA ALA A 475 -0.11 -40.54 21.75
C ALA A 475 1.07 -39.96 20.93
N GLU A 476 1.75 -38.93 21.42
CA GLU A 476 2.97 -38.38 20.79
C GLU A 476 4.11 -39.40 20.73
N ALA A 477 4.31 -40.19 21.79
CA ALA A 477 5.32 -41.25 21.82
C ALA A 477 5.03 -42.36 20.80
N ASP A 478 3.75 -42.75 20.63
CA ASP A 478 3.35 -43.74 19.63
C ASP A 478 3.48 -43.23 18.19
N VAL A 479 3.10 -41.97 17.92
CA VAL A 479 3.32 -41.36 16.60
C VAL A 479 4.81 -41.35 16.25
N LYS A 480 5.68 -40.97 17.19
CA LYS A 480 7.13 -40.99 16.98
C LYS A 480 7.64 -42.42 16.70
N ARG A 481 7.21 -43.41 17.47
CA ARG A 481 7.55 -44.84 17.26
C ARG A 481 7.17 -45.33 15.85
N VAL A 482 6.00 -44.94 15.33
CA VAL A 482 5.56 -45.28 13.96
C VAL A 482 6.38 -44.52 12.91
N GLN A 483 6.72 -43.26 13.16
CA GLN A 483 7.56 -42.46 12.26
C GLN A 483 8.97 -43.07 12.12
N ASP A 484 9.59 -43.47 13.23
CA ASP A 484 10.91 -44.12 13.25
C ASP A 484 10.88 -45.46 12.48
N GLN A 485 9.82 -46.26 12.65
CA GLN A 485 9.61 -47.51 11.88
C GLN A 485 9.38 -47.25 10.38
N SER A 486 8.71 -46.16 10.02
CA SER A 486 8.49 -45.77 8.63
C SER A 486 9.80 -45.38 7.95
N ALA A 487 10.64 -44.59 8.63
CA ALA A 487 11.95 -44.19 8.14
C ALA A 487 12.84 -45.41 7.83
N GLN A 488 12.97 -46.34 8.79
CA GLN A 488 13.74 -47.58 8.59
C GLN A 488 13.30 -48.38 7.36
N LYS A 489 11.98 -48.50 7.12
CA LYS A 489 11.46 -49.20 5.92
C LYS A 489 11.72 -48.43 4.62
N MET A 490 11.73 -47.10 4.66
CA MET A 490 12.10 -46.29 3.48
C MET A 490 13.59 -46.44 3.15
N ASP A 491 14.46 -46.52 4.15
CA ASP A 491 15.90 -46.73 3.95
C ASP A 491 16.16 -48.10 3.31
N SER A 492 15.59 -49.19 3.85
CA SER A 492 15.67 -50.52 3.24
C SER A 492 15.09 -50.57 1.83
N HIS A 493 14.03 -49.82 1.54
CA HIS A 493 13.49 -49.72 0.17
C HIS A 493 14.46 -49.02 -0.79
N GLN A 494 15.16 -47.97 -0.36
CA GLN A 494 16.17 -47.30 -1.19
C GLN A 494 17.38 -48.20 -1.46
N GLU A 495 17.79 -49.02 -0.50
CA GLU A 495 18.89 -49.98 -0.66
C GLU A 495 18.55 -51.05 -1.70
N MET A 496 17.42 -51.77 -1.52
CA MET A 496 16.94 -52.77 -2.50
C MET A 496 16.71 -52.17 -3.90
N LYS A 497 16.33 -50.88 -3.98
CA LYS A 497 16.15 -50.19 -5.26
C LYS A 497 17.48 -49.94 -5.99
N LYS A 498 18.56 -49.60 -5.26
CA LYS A 498 19.89 -49.44 -5.86
C LYS A 498 20.38 -50.76 -6.46
N GLU A 499 20.29 -51.84 -5.69
CA GLU A 499 20.67 -53.19 -6.15
C GLU A 499 19.89 -53.61 -7.42
N LEU A 500 18.57 -53.35 -7.44
CA LEU A 500 17.73 -53.60 -8.62
C LEU A 500 18.16 -52.77 -9.85
N ASP A 501 18.54 -51.51 -9.66
CA ASP A 501 18.96 -50.62 -10.75
C ASP A 501 20.38 -50.97 -11.26
N GLU A 502 21.27 -51.46 -10.39
CA GLU A 502 22.57 -52.05 -10.75
C GLU A 502 22.40 -53.34 -11.58
N LEU A 503 21.53 -54.26 -11.14
CA LEU A 503 21.21 -55.49 -11.88
C LEU A 503 20.63 -55.19 -13.27
N LYS A 504 19.77 -54.16 -13.40
CA LYS A 504 19.29 -53.69 -14.72
C LYS A 504 20.41 -53.12 -15.58
N ALA A 505 21.37 -52.40 -15.01
CA ALA A 505 22.51 -51.86 -15.74
C ALA A 505 23.38 -52.99 -16.32
N ILE A 506 23.70 -54.01 -15.51
CA ILE A 506 24.42 -55.22 -15.94
C ILE A 506 23.66 -55.94 -17.06
N GLY A 507 22.35 -56.17 -16.87
CA GLY A 507 21.52 -56.83 -17.89
C GLY A 507 21.46 -56.06 -19.22
N ASN A 508 21.36 -54.74 -19.18
CA ASN A 508 21.39 -53.91 -20.39
C ASN A 508 22.76 -53.93 -21.08
N GLN A 509 23.87 -53.94 -20.35
CA GLN A 509 25.21 -54.06 -20.94
C GLN A 509 25.37 -55.39 -21.69
N LEU A 510 25.01 -56.51 -21.06
CA LEU A 510 25.11 -57.86 -21.65
C LEU A 510 24.32 -57.99 -22.96
N VAL A 511 23.07 -57.50 -23.00
CA VAL A 511 22.23 -57.55 -24.20
C VAL A 511 22.75 -56.61 -25.30
N SER A 512 23.28 -55.43 -24.95
CA SER A 512 23.70 -54.42 -25.93
C SER A 512 24.84 -54.87 -26.86
N ASN A 513 25.71 -55.78 -26.41
CA ASN A 513 26.82 -56.27 -27.23
C ASN A 513 26.36 -57.15 -28.40
N GLY A 514 25.25 -57.89 -28.24
CA GLY A 514 24.67 -58.69 -29.33
C GLY A 514 24.05 -57.80 -30.41
N GLU A 515 23.25 -56.81 -30.01
CA GLU A 515 22.58 -55.89 -30.93
C GLU A 515 23.58 -55.01 -31.70
N ARG A 516 24.66 -54.55 -31.05
CA ARG A 516 25.68 -53.68 -31.66
C ARG A 516 26.38 -54.30 -32.87
N ARG A 517 26.50 -55.63 -32.94
CA ARG A 517 27.13 -56.34 -34.07
C ARG A 517 26.35 -56.18 -35.38
N LEU A 518 25.02 -56.03 -35.32
CA LEU A 518 24.16 -55.99 -36.49
C LEU A 518 24.08 -54.60 -37.13
N LEU A 519 24.26 -53.52 -36.35
CA LEU A 519 24.07 -52.13 -36.77
C LEU A 519 24.82 -51.77 -38.07
N TRP A 520 26.10 -52.14 -38.18
CA TRP A 520 26.90 -51.87 -39.39
C TRP A 520 26.42 -52.67 -40.59
N MET A 521 25.97 -53.91 -40.39
CA MET A 521 25.39 -54.73 -41.47
C MET A 521 24.05 -54.15 -41.94
N GLU A 522 23.22 -53.63 -41.02
CA GLU A 522 21.98 -52.94 -41.35
C GLU A 522 22.26 -51.67 -42.18
N MET A 523 23.24 -50.85 -41.78
CA MET A 523 23.61 -49.62 -42.49
C MET A 523 24.14 -49.91 -43.89
N LEU A 524 25.07 -50.86 -44.04
CA LEU A 524 25.61 -51.25 -45.35
C LEU A 524 24.53 -51.89 -46.24
N THR A 525 23.63 -52.69 -45.68
CA THR A 525 22.48 -53.23 -46.41
C THR A 525 21.54 -52.11 -46.86
N ALA A 526 21.29 -51.12 -46.00
CA ALA A 526 20.45 -49.97 -46.32
C ALA A 526 21.04 -49.09 -47.42
N LEU A 527 22.35 -48.82 -47.38
CA LEU A 527 23.07 -48.09 -48.44
C LEU A 527 23.00 -48.85 -49.77
N ASN A 528 23.37 -50.13 -49.78
CA ASN A 528 23.38 -50.96 -50.98
C ASN A 528 21.98 -51.10 -51.62
N ARG A 529 20.92 -51.25 -50.80
CA ARG A 529 19.53 -51.35 -51.29
C ARG A 529 18.93 -50.02 -51.80
N ASN A 530 19.60 -48.89 -51.57
CA ASN A 530 19.13 -47.56 -51.98
C ASN A 530 19.99 -46.93 -53.10
N LEU A 531 20.98 -47.64 -53.62
CA LEU A 531 21.58 -47.34 -54.92
C LEU A 531 20.54 -47.52 -56.05
N PRO A 532 20.66 -46.79 -57.17
CA PRO A 532 19.87 -47.10 -58.35
C PRO A 532 20.23 -48.48 -58.90
N ALA A 533 19.20 -49.27 -59.16
CA ALA A 533 19.27 -50.46 -60.00
C ALA A 533 18.63 -50.12 -61.34
N ASP A 534 19.20 -50.62 -62.44
CA ASP A 534 18.51 -50.62 -63.73
C ASP A 534 17.20 -51.41 -63.58
N GLN A 535 16.07 -50.84 -64.04
CA GLN A 535 14.72 -51.31 -63.75
C GLN A 535 14.42 -52.74 -64.24
N GLN A 536 15.32 -53.34 -65.02
CA GLN A 536 15.15 -54.69 -65.54
C GLN A 536 15.90 -55.80 -64.77
N ARG A 537 16.96 -55.53 -63.97
CA ARG A 537 17.83 -56.62 -63.42
C ARG A 537 18.46 -56.37 -62.03
N PRO A 538 18.82 -57.42 -61.26
CA PRO A 538 19.47 -57.30 -59.94
C PRO A 538 20.95 -56.88 -60.00
N HIS A 539 21.45 -56.23 -58.94
CA HIS A 539 22.85 -55.74 -58.76
C HIS A 539 23.99 -56.77 -58.84
N SER A 540 23.75 -58.04 -59.21
CA SER A 540 24.72 -59.13 -59.13
C SER A 540 25.18 -59.70 -60.47
N VAL A 541 24.95 -58.99 -61.58
CA VAL A 541 25.33 -59.41 -62.93
C VAL A 541 26.17 -58.31 -63.57
N TRP A 542 27.40 -58.64 -63.94
CA TRP A 542 28.25 -57.76 -64.76
C TRP A 542 27.74 -57.75 -66.21
N LEU A 543 27.66 -56.56 -66.80
CA LEU A 543 27.23 -56.35 -68.19
C LEU A 543 28.46 -56.10 -69.06
N ASP A 544 28.63 -56.89 -70.12
CA ASP A 544 29.69 -56.67 -71.13
C ASP A 544 29.52 -55.26 -71.75
N PRO A 545 30.55 -54.40 -71.78
CA PRO A 545 30.49 -53.05 -72.35
C PRO A 545 29.92 -52.97 -73.78
N GLU A 546 30.04 -54.05 -74.56
CA GLU A 546 29.57 -54.11 -75.95
C GLU A 546 28.04 -54.31 -76.07
N GLU A 547 27.39 -54.98 -75.11
CA GLU A 547 25.93 -55.22 -75.16
C GLU A 547 25.10 -54.00 -74.73
N VAL A 548 25.60 -53.26 -73.72
CA VAL A 548 24.95 -52.06 -73.18
C VAL A 548 26.04 -51.02 -72.89
N PRO A 549 26.16 -49.95 -73.70
CA PRO A 549 27.19 -48.92 -73.52
C PRO A 549 27.12 -48.26 -72.15
N PHE A 550 28.28 -47.96 -71.55
CA PHE A 550 28.38 -47.38 -70.20
C PHE A 550 27.57 -46.08 -70.04
N GLU A 551 27.44 -45.24 -71.07
CA GLU A 551 26.64 -44.01 -71.04
C GLU A 551 25.15 -44.24 -70.80
N THR A 552 24.65 -45.45 -71.10
CA THR A 552 23.22 -45.79 -71.02
C THR A 552 22.84 -46.50 -69.71
N ARG A 553 23.84 -46.98 -68.95
CA ARG A 553 23.63 -47.71 -67.70
C ARG A 553 23.26 -46.76 -66.56
N GLN A 554 22.11 -46.99 -65.93
CA GLN A 554 21.64 -46.19 -64.79
C GLN A 554 22.14 -46.74 -63.45
N ASP A 555 23.40 -47.15 -63.37
CA ASP A 555 24.04 -47.66 -62.16
C ASP A 555 24.98 -46.61 -61.51
N ILE A 556 25.27 -46.83 -60.23
CA ILE A 556 26.23 -46.04 -59.45
C ILE A 556 27.23 -47.01 -58.82
N GLN A 557 28.51 -46.77 -59.06
CA GLN A 557 29.61 -47.55 -58.52
C GLN A 557 30.20 -46.83 -57.31
N ILE A 558 30.19 -47.46 -56.13
CA ILE A 558 30.84 -46.93 -54.92
C ILE A 558 32.32 -47.32 -54.95
N ARG A 559 33.21 -46.34 -54.76
CA ARG A 559 34.66 -46.55 -54.69
C ARG A 559 35.11 -46.93 -53.28
N TYR A 560 34.66 -46.16 -52.28
CA TYR A 560 34.87 -46.46 -50.87
C TYR A 560 33.76 -45.83 -50.02
N VAL A 561 33.64 -46.32 -48.78
CA VAL A 561 32.80 -45.73 -47.74
C VAL A 561 33.69 -45.46 -46.54
N GLU A 562 33.83 -44.19 -46.14
CA GLU A 562 34.56 -43.79 -44.94
C GLU A 562 33.58 -43.41 -43.82
N SER A 563 33.96 -43.66 -42.57
CA SER A 563 33.11 -43.36 -41.41
C SER A 563 33.90 -42.67 -40.31
N LYS A 564 33.40 -41.53 -39.83
CA LYS A 564 34.01 -40.76 -38.75
C LYS A 564 33.02 -40.50 -37.64
N TYR A 565 33.39 -40.83 -36.40
CA TYR A 565 32.58 -40.54 -35.23
C TYR A 565 32.80 -39.11 -34.73
N TYR A 566 31.72 -38.44 -34.37
CA TYR A 566 31.73 -37.10 -33.78
C TYR A 566 31.01 -37.16 -32.43
N GLU A 567 31.68 -36.75 -31.34
CA GLU A 567 31.03 -36.57 -30.03
C GLU A 567 29.98 -35.45 -30.06
N LYS A 568 30.15 -34.48 -30.95
CA LYS A 568 29.19 -33.40 -31.23
C LYS A 568 29.05 -33.24 -32.73
N LEU A 569 27.89 -33.59 -33.27
CA LEU A 569 27.60 -33.46 -34.70
C LEU A 569 27.51 -31.99 -35.17
N SER A 570 27.41 -31.04 -34.25
CA SER A 570 27.57 -29.60 -34.51
C SER A 570 28.91 -29.26 -35.16
N ASP A 571 29.94 -30.06 -34.89
CA ASP A 571 31.31 -29.78 -35.33
C ASP A 571 31.52 -30.21 -36.79
N TRP A 572 30.63 -31.07 -37.32
CA TRP A 572 30.50 -31.37 -38.75
C TRP A 572 29.43 -30.50 -39.42
N PHE A 573 28.27 -30.32 -38.79
CA PHE A 573 27.16 -29.55 -39.34
C PHE A 573 27.33 -28.03 -39.13
N THR A 574 28.37 -27.50 -39.76
CA THR A 574 28.69 -26.07 -39.77
C THR A 574 27.62 -25.26 -40.51
N ASP A 575 27.70 -23.92 -40.38
CA ASP A 575 26.78 -23.01 -41.10
C ASP A 575 26.83 -23.18 -42.63
N GLU A 576 27.95 -23.67 -43.18
CA GLU A 576 28.14 -23.99 -44.61
C GLU A 576 27.47 -25.32 -44.97
N MET A 577 27.68 -26.38 -44.19
CA MET A 577 27.01 -27.68 -44.40
C MET A 577 25.50 -27.59 -44.25
N ALA A 578 25.01 -26.76 -43.31
CA ALA A 578 23.58 -26.49 -43.16
C ALA A 578 22.98 -25.75 -44.37
N LEU A 579 23.75 -24.86 -45.02
CA LEU A 579 23.34 -24.20 -46.27
C LEU A 579 23.33 -25.20 -47.44
N LEU A 580 24.37 -26.03 -47.56
CA LEU A 580 24.48 -27.03 -48.61
C LEU A 580 23.40 -28.12 -48.50
N TYR A 581 23.02 -28.50 -47.28
CA TYR A 581 21.88 -29.39 -47.03
C TYR A 581 20.54 -28.78 -47.46
N GLU A 582 20.25 -27.52 -47.10
CA GLU A 582 19.03 -26.84 -47.56
C GLU A 582 19.04 -26.56 -49.08
N GLN A 583 20.20 -26.35 -49.70
CA GLN A 583 20.37 -26.29 -51.16
C GLN A 583 19.99 -27.62 -51.81
N ASN A 584 20.64 -28.73 -51.42
CA ASN A 584 20.33 -30.08 -51.92
C ASN A 584 18.82 -30.41 -51.76
N LYS A 585 18.23 -30.07 -50.61
CA LYS A 585 16.79 -30.23 -50.33
C LYS A 585 15.90 -29.36 -51.22
N SER A 586 16.36 -28.18 -51.63
CA SER A 586 15.67 -27.30 -52.58
C SER A 586 15.85 -27.75 -54.05
N ASP A 587 17.01 -28.30 -54.40
CA ASP A 587 17.28 -28.87 -55.73
C ASP A 587 16.43 -30.13 -55.94
N LEU A 588 16.34 -31.00 -54.94
CA LEU A 588 15.40 -32.13 -54.94
C LEU A 588 13.93 -31.68 -55.12
N LYS A 589 13.50 -30.59 -54.48
CA LYS A 589 12.15 -30.02 -54.71
C LYS A 589 11.97 -29.46 -56.13
N ARG A 590 13.02 -28.87 -56.70
CA ARG A 590 13.02 -28.35 -58.08
C ARG A 590 12.95 -29.49 -59.10
N LEU A 591 13.69 -30.58 -58.85
CA LEU A 591 13.77 -31.77 -59.71
C LEU A 591 12.51 -32.66 -59.62
N PHE A 592 11.70 -32.52 -58.57
CA PHE A 592 10.42 -33.20 -58.38
C PHE A 592 9.30 -32.21 -57.99
N PRO A 593 8.79 -31.37 -58.93
CA PRO A 593 7.59 -30.58 -58.71
C PRO A 593 6.37 -31.50 -58.49
N ASP A 594 5.49 -31.14 -57.56
CA ASP A 594 4.70 -32.11 -56.80
C ASP A 594 3.36 -32.55 -57.44
N PRO A 595 3.13 -33.87 -57.60
CA PRO A 595 1.79 -34.45 -57.45
C PRO A 595 1.70 -35.55 -56.37
N TYR A 596 2.72 -35.74 -55.53
CA TYR A 596 2.88 -36.86 -54.61
C TYR A 596 3.01 -36.49 -53.11
N ASN A 597 2.89 -35.21 -52.74
CA ASN A 597 2.90 -34.70 -51.35
C ASN A 597 4.17 -35.10 -50.58
N VAL A 598 5.33 -34.89 -51.20
CA VAL A 598 6.65 -35.30 -50.68
C VAL A 598 7.06 -34.47 -49.46
N ARG A 599 6.61 -34.89 -48.27
CA ARG A 599 7.03 -34.32 -47.00
C ARG A 599 8.42 -34.80 -46.61
N PHE A 600 9.38 -33.88 -46.67
CA PHE A 600 10.70 -34.05 -46.04
C PHE A 600 10.53 -34.30 -44.54
N PRO A 601 11.36 -35.16 -43.92
CA PRO A 601 11.36 -35.33 -42.47
C PRO A 601 11.50 -33.97 -41.76
N GLU A 602 10.53 -33.59 -40.93
CA GLU A 602 10.67 -32.45 -40.04
C GLU A 602 11.50 -32.87 -38.81
N PRO A 603 12.46 -32.06 -38.33
CA PRO A 603 13.11 -32.32 -37.06
C PRO A 603 12.08 -32.35 -35.91
N PRO A 604 12.33 -33.12 -34.84
CA PRO A 604 11.40 -33.23 -33.71
C PRO A 604 11.09 -31.85 -33.13
N LYS A 605 9.80 -31.54 -32.98
CA LYS A 605 9.30 -30.18 -32.67
C LYS A 605 9.67 -29.72 -31.26
N GLY A 606 10.83 -29.07 -31.15
CA GLY A 606 11.18 -28.18 -30.04
C GLY A 606 10.34 -26.89 -30.06
N SER A 607 9.97 -26.41 -28.89
CA SER A 607 8.99 -25.34 -28.68
C SER A 607 9.35 -23.96 -29.28
N GLY A 608 8.31 -23.18 -29.61
CA GLY A 608 8.40 -21.73 -29.82
C GLY A 608 8.12 -21.27 -31.25
N GLY A 609 6.89 -20.80 -31.48
CA GLY A 609 6.50 -20.13 -32.72
C GLY A 609 7.05 -18.71 -32.82
N GLY A 610 7.35 -18.27 -34.05
CA GLY A 610 7.86 -16.93 -34.34
C GLY A 610 8.02 -16.74 -35.85
N SER A 611 7.50 -15.64 -36.37
CA SER A 611 7.45 -15.33 -37.80
C SER A 611 8.83 -14.95 -38.39
N GLY A 612 9.06 -15.28 -39.66
CA GLY A 612 9.81 -14.38 -40.54
C GLY A 612 11.35 -14.43 -40.52
N LYS A 613 11.96 -15.58 -40.18
CA LYS A 613 13.33 -15.96 -40.60
C LYS A 613 13.43 -17.48 -40.56
N LYS A 614 13.93 -18.14 -41.61
CA LYS A 614 14.19 -19.59 -41.57
C LYS A 614 15.18 -19.87 -40.43
N LYS A 615 14.74 -20.52 -39.35
CA LYS A 615 15.65 -21.07 -38.34
C LYS A 615 16.56 -22.08 -39.05
N LYS A 616 17.87 -21.86 -39.04
CA LYS A 616 18.83 -22.89 -39.48
C LYS A 616 18.65 -24.12 -38.58
N GLU A 617 18.57 -25.29 -39.20
CA GLU A 617 18.53 -26.57 -38.50
C GLU A 617 19.86 -26.75 -37.74
N LYS A 618 19.82 -27.34 -36.54
CA LYS A 618 21.01 -27.61 -35.72
C LYS A 618 21.03 -29.07 -35.30
N LEU A 619 22.14 -29.75 -35.59
CA LEU A 619 22.38 -31.13 -35.20
C LEU A 619 23.06 -31.19 -33.84
N GLU A 620 22.34 -31.69 -32.84
CA GLU A 620 22.84 -31.87 -31.48
C GLU A 620 23.06 -33.36 -31.13
N GLY A 621 23.95 -33.62 -30.17
CA GLY A 621 24.38 -34.96 -29.75
C GLY A 621 25.49 -35.57 -30.64
N SER A 622 25.91 -36.78 -30.28
CA SER A 622 26.93 -37.54 -31.01
C SER A 622 26.36 -38.40 -32.15
N GLY A 623 27.23 -38.88 -33.03
CA GLY A 623 26.88 -39.82 -34.09
C GLY A 623 28.01 -40.04 -35.09
N TRP A 624 27.76 -40.87 -36.09
CA TRP A 624 28.68 -41.10 -37.20
C TRP A 624 28.33 -40.19 -38.36
N VAL A 625 29.35 -39.70 -39.06
CA VAL A 625 29.24 -39.17 -40.42
C VAL A 625 29.81 -40.23 -41.34
N ILE A 626 29.02 -40.63 -42.33
CA ILE A 626 29.40 -41.60 -43.36
C ILE A 626 29.63 -40.83 -44.66
N GLU A 627 30.81 -40.97 -45.24
CA GLU A 627 31.15 -40.45 -46.56
C GLU A 627 31.17 -41.59 -47.58
N VAL A 628 30.57 -41.35 -48.74
CA VAL A 628 30.49 -42.28 -49.87
C VAL A 628 31.03 -41.56 -51.10
N GLU A 629 32.24 -41.93 -51.54
CA GLU A 629 32.75 -41.54 -52.86
C GLU A 629 32.30 -42.57 -53.89
N GLY A 630 31.71 -42.11 -54.99
CA GLY A 630 31.26 -42.96 -56.08
C GLY A 630 31.39 -42.29 -57.44
N PHE A 631 31.10 -43.06 -58.48
CA PHE A 631 31.07 -42.57 -59.84
C PHE A 631 29.98 -43.27 -60.67
N HIS A 632 29.58 -42.64 -61.77
CA HIS A 632 28.74 -43.24 -62.80
C HIS A 632 29.18 -42.77 -64.18
N PHE A 633 28.74 -43.51 -65.20
CA PHE A 633 28.98 -43.15 -66.61
C PHE A 633 27.75 -42.56 -67.29
N PHE A 634 26.57 -42.61 -66.64
CA PHE A 634 25.32 -42.05 -67.13
C PHE A 634 25.39 -40.52 -67.30
N ASN A 635 25.88 -40.09 -68.44
CA ASN A 635 26.06 -38.68 -68.80
C ASN A 635 25.38 -38.46 -70.14
N ASN A 636 24.05 -38.34 -70.12
CA ASN A 636 23.24 -38.25 -71.32
C ASN A 636 23.49 -36.92 -72.08
N LEU A 637 24.42 -36.95 -73.04
CA LEU A 637 24.87 -35.80 -73.82
C LEU A 637 24.05 -35.54 -75.10
N ALA A 638 23.04 -36.37 -75.41
CA ALA A 638 22.20 -36.24 -76.59
C ALA A 638 20.71 -36.25 -76.23
N GLY A 639 19.93 -35.31 -76.78
CA GLY A 639 18.52 -35.09 -76.44
C GLY A 639 17.65 -36.36 -76.51
N GLY A 640 17.28 -36.92 -75.36
CA GLY A 640 16.60 -38.22 -75.24
C GLY A 640 15.32 -38.17 -74.40
N GLN A 641 14.27 -38.88 -74.84
CA GLN A 641 12.89 -38.71 -74.36
C GLN A 641 12.45 -39.83 -73.41
N GLY A 642 12.11 -39.47 -72.17
CA GLY A 642 11.60 -40.36 -71.11
C GLY A 642 11.49 -39.63 -69.76
N ASP A 643 10.86 -40.25 -68.75
CA ASP A 643 10.50 -39.63 -67.45
C ASP A 643 11.68 -39.08 -66.62
N ILE A 644 12.92 -39.41 -67.01
CA ILE A 644 14.14 -38.96 -66.34
C ILE A 644 14.78 -37.76 -67.07
N GLY A 645 14.44 -37.47 -68.32
CA GLY A 645 14.82 -36.24 -69.04
C GLY A 645 16.32 -36.11 -69.40
N ASN A 646 16.71 -34.89 -69.78
CA ASN A 646 18.05 -34.53 -70.28
C ASN A 646 19.10 -34.40 -69.16
N LEU A 647 19.30 -35.45 -68.37
CA LEU A 647 20.10 -35.42 -67.14
C LEU A 647 21.38 -36.25 -67.26
N GLY A 648 22.51 -35.60 -67.01
CA GLY A 648 23.83 -36.20 -66.82
C GLY A 648 24.53 -35.56 -65.63
N GLY A 649 25.58 -36.20 -65.13
CA GLY A 649 26.33 -35.75 -63.94
C GLY A 649 25.47 -35.63 -62.68
N ALA A 650 25.66 -34.55 -61.92
CA ALA A 650 25.10 -34.35 -60.58
C ALA A 650 23.59 -34.61 -60.46
N GLU A 651 22.79 -34.21 -61.46
CA GLU A 651 21.32 -34.34 -61.41
C GLU A 651 20.86 -35.81 -61.42
N PHE A 652 21.64 -36.73 -62.01
CA PHE A 652 21.36 -38.17 -61.95
C PHE A 652 21.53 -38.71 -60.52
N VAL A 653 22.63 -38.37 -59.84
CA VAL A 653 22.89 -38.77 -58.45
C VAL A 653 21.89 -38.11 -57.48
N GLN A 654 21.46 -36.87 -57.76
CA GLN A 654 20.41 -36.20 -57.00
C GLN A 654 19.05 -36.92 -57.14
N LYS A 655 18.63 -37.27 -58.36
CA LYS A 655 17.35 -37.98 -58.59
C LYS A 655 17.34 -39.44 -58.14
N THR A 656 18.50 -40.08 -58.01
CA THR A 656 18.62 -41.48 -57.60
C THR A 656 19.06 -41.61 -56.13
N LEU A 657 20.37 -41.63 -55.86
CA LEU A 657 20.96 -41.90 -54.55
C LEU A 657 20.48 -40.90 -53.48
N MET A 658 20.54 -39.59 -53.74
CA MET A 658 20.13 -38.59 -52.74
C MET A 658 18.63 -38.69 -52.42
N ARG A 659 17.77 -38.81 -53.44
CA ARG A 659 16.33 -39.05 -53.25
C ARG A 659 16.08 -40.30 -52.40
N ASN A 660 16.77 -41.40 -52.71
CA ASN A 660 16.63 -42.65 -51.98
C ASN A 660 17.17 -42.54 -50.55
N LEU A 661 18.26 -41.80 -50.28
CA LEU A 661 18.74 -41.53 -48.92
C LEU A 661 17.77 -40.67 -48.08
N PHE A 662 17.00 -39.76 -48.71
CA PHE A 662 15.98 -38.96 -48.02
C PHE A 662 14.68 -39.72 -47.73
N PHE A 663 14.21 -40.54 -48.67
CA PHE A 663 12.84 -41.09 -48.66
C PHE A 663 12.76 -42.61 -48.68
N GLY A 664 13.89 -43.28 -48.86
CA GLY A 664 13.99 -44.71 -49.01
C GLY A 664 13.67 -45.50 -47.74
N SER A 665 13.63 -46.81 -47.95
CA SER A 665 13.43 -47.81 -46.90
C SER A 665 14.35 -48.99 -47.13
N VAL A 666 14.58 -49.76 -46.07
CA VAL A 666 15.30 -51.03 -46.12
C VAL A 666 14.41 -52.13 -45.55
N GLN A 667 14.42 -53.29 -46.20
CA GLN A 667 13.86 -54.50 -45.64
C GLN A 667 14.93 -55.20 -44.80
N LEU A 668 14.71 -55.26 -43.50
CA LEU A 668 15.51 -56.03 -42.55
C LEU A 668 14.76 -57.33 -42.17
N PRO A 669 15.41 -58.33 -41.56
CA PRO A 669 14.77 -59.59 -41.20
C PRO A 669 13.55 -59.45 -40.26
N ASP A 670 13.52 -58.37 -39.47
CA ASP A 670 12.47 -58.02 -38.51
C ASP A 670 11.40 -57.06 -39.08
N GLY A 671 11.56 -56.57 -40.31
CA GLY A 671 10.55 -55.78 -41.01
C GLY A 671 11.11 -54.70 -41.93
N THR A 672 10.20 -53.98 -42.61
CA THR A 672 10.55 -52.79 -43.39
C THR A 672 10.75 -51.60 -42.46
N TYR A 673 11.81 -50.83 -42.66
CA TYR A 673 12.12 -49.61 -41.91
C TYR A 673 12.44 -48.46 -42.87
N LYS A 674 12.03 -47.24 -42.53
CA LYS A 674 12.54 -46.05 -43.22
C LYS A 674 14.00 -45.83 -42.85
N LEU A 675 14.79 -45.21 -43.74
CA LEU A 675 16.21 -44.91 -43.44
C LEU A 675 16.38 -44.06 -42.17
N THR A 676 15.43 -43.16 -41.89
CA THR A 676 15.39 -42.38 -40.65
C THR A 676 15.11 -43.21 -39.39
N GLU A 677 14.41 -44.35 -39.49
CA GLU A 677 14.12 -45.25 -38.35
C GLU A 677 15.33 -46.11 -37.95
N ILE A 678 16.28 -46.33 -38.87
CA ILE A 678 17.58 -46.99 -38.59
C ILE A 678 18.71 -45.97 -38.33
N GLY A 679 18.37 -44.67 -38.34
CA GLY A 679 19.25 -43.58 -37.93
C GLY A 679 19.96 -42.82 -39.06
N ILE A 680 19.72 -43.14 -40.33
CA ILE A 680 20.30 -42.43 -41.48
C ILE A 680 19.51 -41.14 -41.72
N THR A 681 20.19 -40.00 -41.67
CA THR A 681 19.60 -38.66 -41.77
C THR A 681 20.58 -37.69 -42.43
N HIS A 682 20.10 -36.50 -42.83
CA HIS A 682 20.92 -35.40 -43.35
C HIS A 682 21.91 -35.79 -44.49
N PRO A 683 21.45 -36.43 -45.58
CA PRO A 683 22.31 -36.64 -46.74
C PRO A 683 22.60 -35.31 -47.45
N VAL A 684 23.88 -35.09 -47.78
CA VAL A 684 24.42 -33.90 -48.43
C VAL A 684 25.39 -34.35 -49.53
N MET A 685 25.25 -33.80 -50.73
CA MET A 685 26.25 -33.93 -51.79
C MET A 685 27.30 -32.84 -51.57
N VAL A 686 28.55 -33.23 -51.29
CA VAL A 686 29.62 -32.33 -50.82
C VAL A 686 30.58 -31.94 -51.93
N ALA A 687 30.90 -32.86 -52.84
CA ALA A 687 31.76 -32.61 -53.99
C ALA A 687 31.19 -33.26 -55.25
N ASN A 688 31.30 -32.53 -56.36
CA ASN A 688 30.92 -32.93 -57.71
C ASN A 688 32.11 -32.63 -58.61
N GLY A 689 32.67 -33.65 -59.27
CA GLY A 689 33.70 -33.45 -60.29
C GLY A 689 33.09 -33.02 -61.63
N ASP A 690 33.93 -32.54 -62.55
CA ASP A 690 33.53 -32.42 -63.95
C ASP A 690 33.43 -33.81 -64.62
N VAL A 691 32.82 -33.86 -65.80
CA VAL A 691 32.72 -35.11 -66.58
C VAL A 691 34.05 -35.35 -67.30
N GLU A 692 34.84 -36.29 -66.79
CA GLU A 692 36.15 -36.67 -67.33
C GLU A 692 36.04 -37.93 -68.21
N TRP A 693 36.67 -37.91 -69.38
CA TRP A 693 36.70 -39.09 -70.26
C TRP A 693 37.82 -40.04 -69.87
N ASN A 694 37.47 -41.15 -69.22
CA ASN A 694 38.44 -42.15 -68.79
C ASN A 694 38.49 -43.35 -69.73
N HIS A 695 39.71 -43.87 -69.92
CA HIS A 695 39.94 -45.20 -70.49
C HIS A 695 39.79 -46.26 -69.41
N MET A 696 39.02 -47.31 -69.67
CA MET A 696 38.83 -48.44 -68.75
C MET A 696 39.03 -49.77 -69.45
N GLU A 697 39.67 -50.71 -68.75
CA GLU A 697 39.90 -52.07 -69.22
C GLU A 697 38.70 -52.99 -68.92
N SER A 698 38.44 -53.95 -69.82
CA SER A 698 37.42 -54.99 -69.59
C SER A 698 37.82 -55.90 -68.43
N LEU A 699 36.88 -56.21 -67.54
CA LEU A 699 37.07 -57.20 -66.47
C LEU A 699 36.36 -58.51 -66.87
N ASP A 700 37.14 -59.51 -67.25
CA ASP A 700 36.62 -60.80 -67.74
C ASP A 700 35.84 -61.57 -66.67
N GLY A 701 34.68 -62.10 -67.08
CA GLY A 701 33.72 -62.74 -66.18
C GLY A 701 34.13 -64.15 -65.74
N GLY A 702 34.52 -64.31 -64.47
CA GLY A 702 34.65 -65.61 -63.81
C GLY A 702 33.48 -65.91 -62.87
N SER A 703 32.78 -67.03 -63.06
CA SER A 703 31.65 -67.45 -62.21
C SER A 703 31.93 -68.70 -61.36
N ALA A 704 31.06 -68.93 -60.37
CA ALA A 704 30.95 -70.12 -59.51
C ALA A 704 31.97 -70.21 -58.34
N THR A 705 31.68 -70.87 -57.21
CA THR A 705 30.57 -71.78 -56.83
C THR A 705 30.01 -71.48 -55.43
N ALA A 706 28.79 -71.97 -55.15
CA ALA A 706 28.26 -72.10 -53.80
C ALA A 706 28.63 -73.48 -53.21
N GLY A 707 28.86 -73.56 -51.89
CA GLY A 707 29.11 -74.81 -51.17
C GLY A 707 28.34 -74.87 -49.86
N GLY A 708 27.54 -75.91 -49.66
CA GLY A 708 26.74 -76.14 -48.46
C GLY A 708 26.76 -77.59 -47.99
N GLY A 709 26.66 -77.77 -46.67
CA GLY A 709 26.62 -79.05 -45.95
C GLY A 709 26.89 -78.79 -44.46
N GLY A 710 26.46 -79.59 -43.48
CA GLY A 710 25.70 -80.85 -43.52
C GLY A 710 25.95 -81.61 -42.21
N MET A 711 24.92 -81.81 -41.38
CA MET A 711 24.99 -82.22 -39.96
C MET A 711 25.77 -83.50 -39.57
N ALA A 712 26.42 -83.46 -38.40
CA ALA A 712 26.49 -84.51 -37.35
C ALA A 712 27.16 -83.90 -36.07
N GLY A 713 27.01 -84.36 -34.82
CA GLY A 713 26.20 -85.44 -34.24
C GLY A 713 26.89 -86.12 -33.02
N GLY A 714 26.47 -85.80 -31.78
CA GLY A 714 26.98 -86.36 -30.49
C GLY A 714 27.05 -85.27 -29.40
N GLY A 715 26.60 -85.39 -28.14
CA GLY A 715 26.53 -86.52 -27.20
C GLY A 715 27.63 -86.31 -26.12
N GLY A 716 27.42 -86.35 -24.79
CA GLY A 716 26.22 -86.54 -23.96
C GLY A 716 26.53 -87.30 -22.65
N MET A 717 26.78 -86.60 -21.53
CA MET A 717 26.95 -87.08 -20.13
C MET A 717 26.91 -85.82 -19.20
N ALA A 718 26.19 -85.67 -18.08
CA ALA A 718 25.94 -86.51 -16.88
C ALA A 718 27.20 -86.76 -16.03
N GLY A 719 27.29 -86.50 -14.71
CA GLY A 719 26.36 -85.92 -13.71
C GLY A 719 26.97 -85.96 -12.28
N GLY A 720 26.23 -85.52 -11.24
CA GLY A 720 26.66 -85.46 -9.81
C GLY A 720 27.18 -84.06 -9.42
N GLY A 721 26.79 -83.41 -8.32
CA GLY A 721 26.55 -83.87 -6.95
C GLY A 721 27.73 -83.37 -6.08
N GLY A 722 27.62 -82.56 -5.03
CA GLY A 722 26.49 -82.18 -4.19
C GLY A 722 26.80 -82.55 -2.73
N MET A 723 27.32 -81.61 -1.91
CA MET A 723 27.39 -81.77 -0.46
C MET A 723 27.58 -80.43 0.27
N ALA A 724 27.14 -80.36 1.53
CA ALA A 724 27.19 -79.19 2.41
C ALA A 724 28.13 -79.41 3.62
N GLY A 725 28.52 -78.32 4.29
CA GLY A 725 29.26 -78.30 5.56
C GLY A 725 29.90 -76.91 5.75
N ALA A 726 29.45 -76.00 6.61
CA ALA A 726 29.22 -76.03 8.07
C ALA A 726 30.46 -75.69 8.91
N GLY A 727 30.37 -74.61 9.70
CA GLY A 727 30.93 -74.54 11.06
C GLY A 727 32.16 -73.64 11.32
N GLY A 728 32.03 -72.77 12.33
CA GLY A 728 33.15 -72.15 13.09
C GLY A 728 33.78 -70.89 12.47
N GLY A 729 34.04 -69.79 13.17
CA GLY A 729 33.77 -69.43 14.57
C GLY A 729 35.04 -69.18 15.40
N MET A 730 35.24 -67.92 15.87
CA MET A 730 36.03 -67.41 17.01
C MET A 730 36.17 -65.87 16.80
N ALA A 731 35.78 -65.00 17.75
CA ALA A 731 36.54 -64.56 18.94
C ALA A 731 37.82 -63.78 18.56
N SER A 732 38.24 -62.66 19.18
CA SER A 732 37.87 -61.85 20.37
C SER A 732 38.57 -60.47 20.18
N GLY A 733 38.34 -59.34 20.84
CA GLY A 733 37.72 -58.96 22.13
C GLY A 733 38.52 -57.76 22.72
N ALA A 734 37.87 -56.88 23.50
CA ALA A 734 38.44 -55.71 24.24
C ALA A 734 39.14 -54.59 23.42
N GLY A 735 39.17 -53.31 23.84
CA GLY A 735 38.52 -52.65 24.99
C GLY A 735 39.13 -51.24 25.25
N MET A 736 38.48 -50.44 26.12
CA MET A 736 38.95 -49.14 26.67
C MET A 736 39.11 -47.93 25.71
N ALA A 737 39.15 -46.65 26.14
CA ALA A 737 38.51 -45.94 27.26
C ALA A 737 38.78 -44.41 27.15
N GLY A 738 37.89 -43.55 27.69
CA GLY A 738 38.12 -42.10 27.92
C GLY A 738 38.02 -41.18 26.68
N GLY A 739 37.75 -39.88 26.82
CA GLY A 739 37.38 -39.09 28.01
C GLY A 739 37.79 -37.62 27.91
N GLY A 740 36.82 -36.68 27.88
CA GLY A 740 37.06 -35.21 27.81
C GLY A 740 37.58 -34.70 26.46
N GLY A 741 37.55 -33.41 26.14
CA GLY A 741 36.91 -32.28 26.83
C GLY A 741 37.32 -30.92 26.23
N MET A 742 36.33 -30.05 25.98
CA MET A 742 36.39 -28.57 25.92
C MET A 742 37.36 -27.78 24.97
N ALA A 743 36.75 -26.74 24.37
CA ALA A 743 37.23 -25.35 24.28
C ALA A 743 38.07 -24.83 23.07
N SER A 744 37.36 -24.01 22.27
CA SER A 744 37.66 -22.59 21.95
C SER A 744 38.89 -22.11 21.16
N GLY A 745 38.59 -21.31 20.14
CA GLY A 745 39.37 -20.16 19.65
C GLY A 745 40.49 -20.48 18.64
N ALA A 746 40.98 -19.57 17.82
CA ALA A 746 40.59 -18.22 17.36
C ALA A 746 41.76 -17.72 16.47
N GLY A 747 41.55 -16.71 15.61
CA GLY A 747 42.61 -16.14 14.75
C GLY A 747 42.67 -16.83 13.37
N MET A 748 42.32 -16.24 12.22
CA MET A 748 42.31 -14.85 11.74
C MET A 748 43.68 -14.31 11.28
N ALA A 749 43.63 -13.60 10.14
CA ALA A 749 44.73 -13.03 9.34
C ALA A 749 45.58 -14.06 8.55
N GLY A 750 46.01 -13.77 7.32
CA GLY A 750 45.78 -12.58 6.49
C GLY A 750 47.02 -12.16 5.72
N ALA A 751 46.82 -11.48 4.58
CA ALA A 751 47.83 -11.05 3.60
C ALA A 751 48.52 -12.20 2.81
N GLY A 752 48.77 -12.09 1.49
CA GLY A 752 48.35 -11.08 0.51
C GLY A 752 49.52 -10.34 -0.14
N GLY A 753 49.61 -10.44 -1.48
CA GLY A 753 50.59 -9.75 -2.33
C GLY A 753 51.85 -10.59 -2.64
N GLY A 754 52.42 -10.60 -3.85
CA GLY A 754 51.99 -9.95 -5.10
C GLY A 754 53.18 -9.36 -5.89
N MET A 755 53.03 -9.27 -7.23
CA MET A 755 53.96 -8.68 -8.23
C MET A 755 55.17 -9.57 -8.60
N ALA A 756 55.30 -10.02 -9.87
CA ALA A 756 55.82 -9.34 -11.08
C ALA A 756 57.35 -9.46 -11.19
N SER A 757 58.06 -9.52 -12.33
CA SER A 757 57.81 -9.52 -13.80
C SER A 757 59.11 -10.05 -14.45
N GLY A 758 59.14 -10.86 -15.52
CA GLY A 758 58.95 -10.46 -16.92
C GLY A 758 60.23 -10.65 -17.77
N ALA A 759 60.07 -10.85 -19.10
CA ALA A 759 61.09 -10.83 -20.18
C ALA A 759 62.20 -11.93 -20.26
N GLY A 760 62.63 -12.23 -21.50
CA GLY A 760 63.87 -12.98 -21.81
C GLY A 760 63.77 -13.87 -23.06
N MET A 761 64.63 -13.68 -24.07
CA MET A 761 64.54 -14.31 -25.39
C MET A 761 65.79 -15.16 -25.74
N ALA A 762 65.60 -16.16 -26.62
CA ALA A 762 66.56 -16.76 -27.57
C ALA A 762 67.74 -17.65 -27.08
N GLY A 763 68.04 -18.70 -27.88
CA GLY A 763 69.43 -19.09 -28.17
C GLY A 763 69.82 -20.59 -28.16
N GLY A 764 69.78 -21.26 -29.32
CA GLY A 764 70.91 -22.05 -29.85
C GLY A 764 71.26 -23.48 -29.35
N GLY A 765 71.07 -24.47 -30.24
CA GLY A 765 72.18 -25.25 -30.85
C GLY A 765 72.81 -26.47 -30.13
N GLY A 766 72.99 -27.58 -30.89
CA GLY A 766 73.79 -28.77 -30.54
C GLY A 766 72.99 -30.09 -30.63
N MET A 767 72.92 -30.84 -31.73
CA MET A 767 73.93 -31.60 -32.51
C MET A 767 74.61 -32.79 -31.81
N ALA A 768 74.13 -34.00 -32.14
CA ALA A 768 74.89 -35.24 -32.44
C ALA A 768 73.89 -36.41 -32.66
N SER A 769 74.00 -37.42 -33.52
CA SER A 769 74.65 -37.70 -34.82
C SER A 769 74.89 -39.23 -34.88
N GLY A 770 74.48 -39.92 -35.96
CA GLY A 770 74.67 -41.37 -36.16
C GLY A 770 73.37 -42.06 -36.61
N ALA A 771 73.03 -42.27 -37.90
CA ALA A 771 73.74 -42.67 -39.14
C ALA A 771 73.58 -44.17 -39.46
N GLY A 772 73.18 -44.48 -40.70
CA GLY A 772 72.91 -45.83 -41.26
C GLY A 772 71.58 -45.86 -42.03
N MET A 773 71.51 -45.38 -43.28
CA MET A 773 71.59 -46.20 -44.51
C MET A 773 70.73 -47.48 -44.47
N ALA A 774 69.62 -47.66 -45.20
CA ALA A 774 69.24 -47.39 -46.59
C ALA A 774 69.81 -48.37 -47.64
N GLY A 775 68.92 -49.00 -48.41
CA GLY A 775 69.22 -49.52 -49.76
C GLY A 775 68.77 -50.94 -50.10
N GLY A 776 67.98 -51.07 -51.17
CA GLY A 776 68.18 -52.15 -52.15
C GLY A 776 67.07 -53.20 -52.28
N GLY A 777 66.25 -53.08 -53.33
CA GLY A 777 65.27 -54.10 -53.72
C GLY A 777 65.88 -55.31 -54.46
N GLY A 778 65.04 -56.08 -55.17
CA GLY A 778 65.55 -57.16 -56.04
C GLY A 778 64.58 -58.33 -56.20
N ALA A 779 63.83 -58.32 -57.30
CA ALA A 779 62.92 -59.38 -57.70
C ALA A 779 63.60 -60.72 -58.06
N GLY A 780 62.81 -61.79 -58.01
CA GLY A 780 63.01 -62.99 -58.82
C GLY A 780 61.85 -63.96 -58.61
N ALA A 781 61.31 -64.66 -59.59
CA ALA A 781 61.38 -64.60 -61.06
C ALA A 781 60.36 -65.67 -61.52
N LEU A 782 59.45 -65.33 -62.42
CA LEU A 782 58.53 -66.29 -63.03
C LEU A 782 59.28 -67.18 -64.03
N ALA A 783 58.89 -68.45 -64.12
CA ALA A 783 59.22 -69.33 -65.24
C ALA A 783 58.07 -70.33 -65.49
N GLY A 784 56.94 -69.82 -65.98
CA GLY A 784 55.91 -70.64 -66.63
C GLY A 784 56.05 -70.50 -68.14
N GLY A 785 56.43 -71.57 -68.83
CA GLY A 785 56.65 -71.55 -70.28
C GLY A 785 55.70 -72.48 -71.02
N GLY A 786 55.15 -71.99 -72.14
CA GLY A 786 54.64 -72.80 -73.24
C GLY A 786 53.17 -73.23 -73.17
N GLY A 787 52.34 -72.61 -74.00
CA GLY A 787 50.96 -73.02 -74.29
C GLY A 787 50.28 -72.01 -75.22
N SER A 788 50.15 -72.37 -76.51
CA SER A 788 49.66 -71.49 -77.59
C SER A 788 48.26 -71.86 -78.07
N GLY A 789 47.49 -70.85 -78.52
CA GLY A 789 46.13 -70.99 -79.09
C GLY A 789 45.05 -70.77 -78.03
N GLU A 790 43.92 -70.10 -78.29
CA GLU A 790 43.37 -69.51 -79.54
C GLU A 790 42.50 -68.28 -79.20
N ASP A 791 41.86 -67.69 -80.21
CA ASP A 791 40.95 -66.52 -80.18
C ASP A 791 41.55 -65.13 -79.90
N SER A 792 41.20 -64.19 -80.79
CA SER A 792 41.75 -62.83 -80.89
C SER A 792 40.65 -61.76 -80.95
N ASP A 793 41.00 -60.56 -80.49
CA ASP A 793 40.33 -59.28 -80.76
C ASP A 793 38.91 -59.06 -80.18
N LYS A 794 38.84 -58.95 -78.85
CA LYS A 794 37.99 -57.93 -78.21
C LYS A 794 38.84 -56.69 -77.85
N PRO A 795 38.38 -55.46 -78.08
CA PRO A 795 39.11 -54.26 -77.67
C PRO A 795 39.19 -54.17 -76.14
N THR A 796 40.39 -54.32 -75.58
CA THR A 796 40.60 -54.34 -74.13
C THR A 796 40.41 -52.99 -73.44
N THR A 797 40.12 -51.89 -74.15
CA THR A 797 39.85 -50.57 -73.55
C THR A 797 38.67 -49.83 -74.15
N PHE A 798 37.79 -49.31 -73.29
CA PHE A 798 36.65 -48.46 -73.64
C PHE A 798 36.86 -47.03 -73.10
N LYS A 799 36.34 -46.02 -73.80
CA LYS A 799 36.42 -44.61 -73.40
C LYS A 799 35.04 -44.09 -73.07
N ALA A 800 34.75 -43.85 -71.79
CA ALA A 800 33.43 -43.43 -71.31
C ALA A 800 33.51 -42.10 -70.50
N PRO A 801 32.49 -41.24 -70.56
CA PRO A 801 32.41 -40.03 -69.74
C PRO A 801 32.07 -40.43 -68.31
N ARG A 802 32.99 -40.21 -67.37
CA ARG A 802 32.84 -40.51 -65.94
C ARG A 802 32.51 -39.25 -65.17
N PHE A 803 31.46 -39.31 -64.35
CA PHE A 803 31.19 -38.31 -63.32
C PHE A 803 31.50 -38.91 -61.94
N THR A 804 32.31 -38.21 -61.13
CA THR A 804 32.68 -38.63 -59.77
C THR A 804 32.04 -37.70 -58.76
N PHE A 805 31.51 -38.24 -57.66
CA PHE A 805 30.78 -37.50 -56.64
C PHE A 805 31.12 -37.99 -55.22
N THR A 806 30.91 -37.12 -54.23
CA THR A 806 31.02 -37.45 -52.81
C THR A 806 29.73 -37.06 -52.08
N VAL A 807 29.08 -38.04 -51.46
CA VAL A 807 27.89 -37.84 -50.61
C VAL A 807 28.23 -38.16 -49.16
N GLN A 808 27.89 -37.25 -48.25
CA GLN A 808 27.98 -37.46 -46.80
C GLN A 808 26.59 -37.56 -46.18
N PHE A 809 26.41 -38.40 -45.14
CA PHE A 809 25.18 -38.43 -44.34
C PHE A 809 25.47 -38.75 -42.87
N VAL A 810 24.55 -38.36 -41.98
CA VAL A 810 24.63 -38.64 -40.54
C VAL A 810 23.95 -39.96 -40.22
N TRP A 811 24.66 -40.84 -39.53
CA TRP A 811 24.11 -42.09 -39.00
C TRP A 811 24.15 -42.13 -37.46
N LYS A 812 22.96 -42.14 -36.85
CA LYS A 812 22.74 -42.35 -35.41
C LYS A 812 22.11 -43.74 -35.19
N PRO A 813 22.91 -44.82 -35.06
CA PRO A 813 22.38 -46.17 -35.01
C PRO A 813 21.30 -46.34 -33.94
N THR A 814 20.11 -46.77 -34.34
CA THR A 814 18.99 -47.06 -33.43
C THR A 814 18.82 -48.59 -33.30
N PRO A 815 19.16 -49.20 -32.15
CA PRO A 815 19.09 -50.66 -31.97
C PRO A 815 17.66 -51.20 -32.10
N ILE A 816 17.55 -52.46 -32.52
CA ILE A 816 16.26 -53.14 -32.76
C ILE A 816 15.29 -53.02 -31.58
N ARG A 817 15.76 -53.18 -30.34
CA ARG A 817 14.93 -53.06 -29.13
C ARG A 817 14.35 -51.66 -28.94
N GLU A 818 15.11 -50.62 -29.31
CA GLU A 818 14.65 -49.23 -29.27
C GLU A 818 13.66 -48.95 -30.41
N ARG A 819 13.92 -49.45 -31.62
CA ARG A 819 12.97 -49.38 -32.76
C ARG A 819 11.62 -50.02 -32.42
N LEU A 820 11.64 -51.22 -31.82
CA LEU A 820 10.43 -51.92 -31.39
C LEU A 820 9.69 -51.16 -30.28
N LYS A 821 10.39 -50.70 -29.24
CA LYS A 821 9.80 -49.88 -28.17
C LYS A 821 9.18 -48.59 -28.71
N ASN A 822 9.84 -47.92 -29.65
CA ASN A 822 9.34 -46.70 -30.28
C ASN A 822 8.11 -46.98 -31.17
N ARG A 823 8.03 -48.15 -31.83
CA ARG A 823 6.83 -48.60 -32.53
C ARG A 823 5.67 -48.93 -31.56
N GLU A 824 5.95 -49.51 -30.39
CA GLU A 824 4.93 -49.77 -29.36
C GLU A 824 4.38 -48.48 -28.75
N THR A 825 5.24 -47.53 -28.37
CA THR A 825 4.77 -46.22 -27.87
C THR A 825 4.05 -45.41 -28.95
N ALA A 826 4.47 -45.48 -30.21
CA ALA A 826 3.74 -44.88 -31.33
C ALA A 826 2.35 -45.50 -31.52
N LYS A 827 2.22 -46.84 -31.44
CA LYS A 827 0.92 -47.54 -31.48
C LYS A 827 0.03 -47.15 -30.31
N GLN A 828 0.56 -47.11 -29.08
CA GLN A 828 -0.19 -46.67 -27.90
C GLN A 828 -0.63 -45.21 -27.99
N ALA A 829 0.21 -44.33 -28.54
CA ALA A 829 -0.13 -42.93 -28.77
C ALA A 829 -1.23 -42.78 -29.85
N GLN A 830 -1.16 -43.55 -30.94
CA GLN A 830 -2.22 -43.59 -31.95
C GLN A 830 -3.53 -44.15 -31.40
N GLN A 831 -3.49 -45.22 -30.58
CA GLN A 831 -4.69 -45.76 -29.92
C GLN A 831 -5.33 -44.74 -28.98
N LYS A 832 -4.54 -44.00 -28.18
CA LYS A 832 -5.05 -42.90 -27.35
C LYS A 832 -5.69 -41.79 -28.19
N ALA A 833 -5.02 -41.36 -29.27
CA ALA A 833 -5.54 -40.33 -30.18
C ALA A 833 -6.83 -40.78 -30.93
N GLN A 834 -7.00 -42.08 -31.18
CA GLN A 834 -8.21 -42.65 -31.79
C GLN A 834 -9.36 -42.90 -30.80
N GLN A 835 -9.07 -43.04 -29.50
CA GLN A 835 -10.09 -43.17 -28.46
C GLN A 835 -10.70 -41.83 -28.04
N GLN A 836 -9.96 -40.72 -28.24
CA GLN A 836 -10.36 -39.39 -27.79
C GLN A 836 -11.73 -38.91 -28.34
N PRO A 837 -12.07 -39.07 -29.65
CA PRO A 837 -13.38 -38.69 -30.18
C PRO A 837 -14.57 -39.51 -29.63
N ALA A 838 -14.30 -40.69 -29.05
CA ALA A 838 -15.33 -41.56 -28.50
C ALA A 838 -15.71 -41.20 -27.04
N GLN A 839 -14.85 -40.48 -26.33
CA GLN A 839 -15.18 -39.97 -24.99
C GLN A 839 -15.94 -38.63 -25.09
N ASP A 840 -15.49 -37.71 -25.94
CA ASP A 840 -16.15 -36.42 -26.18
C ASP A 840 -17.60 -36.54 -26.71
N SER A 841 -17.96 -37.69 -27.29
CA SER A 841 -19.32 -37.99 -27.77
C SER A 841 -20.23 -38.63 -26.72
N GLN A 842 -19.70 -39.22 -25.64
CA GLN A 842 -20.50 -39.74 -24.52
C GLN A 842 -20.88 -38.64 -23.52
N ASP A 843 -19.97 -37.71 -23.23
CA ASP A 843 -20.25 -36.58 -22.31
C ASP A 843 -21.30 -35.59 -22.87
N ASN A 844 -21.42 -35.49 -24.19
CA ASN A 844 -22.45 -34.66 -24.86
C ASN A 844 -23.86 -35.30 -24.86
N ALA A 845 -23.96 -36.61 -24.63
CA ALA A 845 -25.25 -37.32 -24.58
C ALA A 845 -25.93 -37.22 -23.20
N GLN A 846 -25.16 -37.10 -22.12
CA GLN A 846 -25.72 -36.95 -20.76
C GLN A 846 -26.20 -35.52 -20.46
N THR A 847 -25.63 -34.52 -21.12
CA THR A 847 -25.96 -33.09 -20.92
C THR A 847 -27.23 -32.63 -21.65
N SER A 848 -27.71 -33.39 -22.64
CA SER A 848 -28.91 -33.07 -23.43
C SER A 848 -30.23 -33.67 -22.90
N ALA A 849 -30.17 -34.61 -21.95
CA ALA A 849 -31.36 -35.26 -21.36
C ALA A 849 -31.99 -34.49 -20.18
N ALA A 850 -31.38 -33.39 -19.72
CA ALA A 850 -31.74 -32.71 -18.48
C ALA A 850 -32.54 -31.38 -18.66
N SER A 851 -32.97 -31.05 -19.89
CA SER A 851 -33.40 -29.68 -20.24
C SER A 851 -34.61 -29.59 -21.19
N ALA A 852 -35.62 -30.47 -21.03
CA ALA A 852 -36.90 -30.36 -21.72
C ALA A 852 -38.07 -30.16 -20.72
N PRO A 853 -38.87 -29.07 -20.83
CA PRO A 853 -40.08 -28.88 -20.03
C PRO A 853 -41.30 -29.48 -20.74
N ASP A 854 -42.23 -30.06 -19.99
CA ASP A 854 -43.59 -30.33 -20.50
C ASP A 854 -44.66 -29.97 -19.45
N SER A 855 -45.79 -29.50 -19.94
CA SER A 855 -46.81 -28.80 -19.18
C SER A 855 -48.18 -29.44 -19.34
N GLY A 856 -48.75 -29.89 -18.23
CA GLY A 856 -50.20 -30.07 -18.12
C GLY A 856 -50.68 -31.38 -17.48
N ARG A 857 -51.07 -31.31 -16.20
CA ARG A 857 -52.36 -31.84 -15.78
C ARG A 857 -52.89 -31.15 -14.52
N LEU A 858 -54.17 -30.82 -14.54
CA LEU A 858 -54.91 -30.20 -13.44
C LEU A 858 -55.32 -31.23 -12.37
N ALA A 859 -55.48 -30.72 -11.13
CA ALA A 859 -56.41 -31.15 -10.08
C ALA A 859 -56.28 -32.59 -9.52
N THR A 860 -56.07 -32.79 -8.21
CA THR A 860 -57.08 -32.58 -7.14
C THR A 860 -56.50 -32.92 -5.75
N ARG A 861 -57.14 -32.41 -4.67
CA ARG A 861 -57.01 -32.76 -3.22
C ARG A 861 -55.64 -32.48 -2.55
N THR A 862 -55.47 -31.69 -1.48
CA THR A 862 -56.11 -31.56 -0.13
C THR A 862 -55.75 -32.69 0.85
N SER A 863 -55.22 -32.29 2.03
CA SER A 863 -54.93 -33.06 3.28
C SER A 863 -53.96 -34.24 3.14
N ASP A 864 -52.99 -34.46 4.03
CA ASP A 864 -52.73 -33.87 5.37
C ASP A 864 -51.36 -33.15 5.49
#